data_AF-A0A800BW27-F1
#
_entry.id   AF-A0A800BW27-F1
#
_cell.length_a   1.000
_cell.length_b   1.000
_cell.length_c   1.000
_cell.angle_alpha   90.00
_cell.angle_beta   90.00
_cell.angle_gamma   90.00
#
_symmetry.space_group_name_H-M   'P 1'
#
loop_
_entity.id
_entity.type
_entity.pdbx_description
1 polymer ?
#
loop_
_entity_poly.entity_id
_entity_poly.type
_entity_poly.pdbx_seq_one_letter_code
_entity_poly.pdbx_strand_id
1 'polypeptide(L)'
;MMGRLMYLLAGLLLTLSVWADTDPIDVDKAFQFEGVTLENGQPVARWSIAEDYYLYRERFRFAADPGSVTAHYPPAKIKDDPIFGKTPVYEQAVAIPLTLHGASGPVNLTIQYQGCWEGGVCYPPQTRKVTLTLPEKPKTDVATDNNNPLAAISALIAPDAQQTGPLPVDEAFVFTHTQTGDTLTLSWQIQPQYYLYQDKIQLIPSGGLQLGDFQLPKAKIKDDPIFGKTPVYYDRLAFEVPLRGSGTLTVKYQGCWDGGVCYPPVVKTLTIRASGNALQNVPTQAADKRTTSAQQALSETDQIANALKEKGFWFVIGAFFLFGLLLTFTPCVLPMIPILSSIIVGQGPQLTTGKAFLLSSVYVLAMALTYTLAGVLAGLFGANLQVALQNPWVLGAFALVFVALALSMFGFYELQLPASLQTRLNALANKQQGGTLTGVAIMGALSALIVGPCVAPPLAGALIYIGQTGDALLGGSALFAMSLGMGVPLIIAGTLGGKYLPHAGGWMDTVKAIFGVVMLGLALWIAERILPFWLVVTLSAMLLIVSAVYMGALEATTGKSGWAKLWKGLGLVLLIWGVLLLISVARGTPDLLTPLKNPGATTGATPSLKINFKPINSLDDLQAYLGQGQPVLLDFYADWCISCKEMERFTFSDPQVQARMSQFITLKADVTDNRPEHKALMQALGIIGPPAILFFDPQGQEIRSLRVVGTKTADEFAAILRQALATRGSP
;
A
#
# COMPACT_ATOMS: atom_id res chain seq x y z
N MET A 1 23.14 17.96 -35.88
CA MET A 1 23.15 18.02 -34.40
C MET A 1 22.36 16.89 -33.74
N MET A 2 21.21 16.44 -34.29
CA MET A 2 20.41 15.32 -33.76
C MET A 2 21.14 13.97 -33.67
N GLY A 3 22.05 13.66 -34.60
CA GLY A 3 22.78 12.39 -34.63
C GLY A 3 23.75 12.22 -33.45
N ARG A 4 24.38 13.29 -32.97
CA ARG A 4 25.31 13.23 -31.81
C ARG A 4 24.58 13.06 -30.48
N LEU A 5 23.37 13.62 -30.35
CA LEU A 5 22.54 13.44 -29.15
C LEU A 5 22.01 12.00 -29.04
N MET A 6 21.78 11.34 -30.18
CA MET A 6 21.28 9.96 -30.23
C MET A 6 22.40 8.91 -30.10
N TYR A 7 23.63 9.21 -30.53
CA TYR A 7 24.81 8.40 -30.17
C TYR A 7 25.17 8.55 -28.69
N LEU A 8 24.92 9.71 -28.08
CA LEU A 8 25.01 9.87 -26.62
C LEU A 8 23.91 9.09 -25.89
N LEU A 9 22.67 9.09 -26.37
CA LEU A 9 21.59 8.29 -25.78
C LEU A 9 21.75 6.77 -26.00
N ALA A 10 22.19 6.35 -27.18
CA ALA A 10 22.46 4.94 -27.49
C ALA A 10 23.73 4.44 -26.78
N GLY A 11 24.74 5.30 -26.61
CA GLY A 11 25.89 5.03 -25.75
C GLY A 11 25.49 4.91 -24.28
N LEU A 12 24.58 5.76 -23.80
CA LEU A 12 24.03 5.70 -22.43
C LEU A 12 23.20 4.42 -22.19
N LEU A 13 22.51 3.92 -23.23
CA LEU A 13 21.73 2.66 -23.19
C LEU A 13 22.58 1.40 -23.31
N LEU A 14 23.79 1.46 -23.88
CA LEU A 14 24.70 0.30 -24.04
C LEU A 14 25.76 0.18 -22.92
N THR A 15 25.99 1.23 -22.14
CA THR A 15 26.86 1.17 -20.95
C THR A 15 26.15 0.69 -19.68
N LEU A 16 24.83 0.45 -19.74
CA LEU A 16 24.03 -0.05 -18.61
C LEU A 16 24.01 -1.58 -18.49
N SER A 17 24.80 -2.31 -19.28
CA SER A 17 24.74 -3.79 -19.32
C SER A 17 26.02 -4.50 -18.87
N VAL A 18 26.90 -3.82 -18.13
CA VAL A 18 28.00 -4.47 -17.41
C VAL A 18 28.10 -3.88 -16.02
N TRP A 19 27.10 -4.14 -15.20
CA TRP A 19 27.29 -4.26 -13.76
C TRP A 19 27.03 -5.73 -13.45
N ALA A 20 28.03 -6.40 -12.92
CA ALA A 20 27.84 -7.74 -12.38
C ALA A 20 26.87 -7.60 -11.21
N ASP A 21 25.59 -7.93 -11.42
CA ASP A 21 24.63 -8.10 -10.33
C ASP A 21 25.05 -9.34 -9.55
N THR A 22 25.89 -9.15 -8.53
CA THR A 22 25.79 -9.98 -7.34
C THR A 22 24.49 -9.60 -6.66
N ASP A 23 23.47 -10.43 -6.83
CA ASP A 23 22.20 -10.27 -6.13
C ASP A 23 22.44 -10.04 -4.62
N PRO A 24 21.70 -9.11 -3.98
CA PRO A 24 21.84 -8.84 -2.56
C PRO A 24 21.63 -10.13 -1.74
N ILE A 25 22.60 -10.46 -0.89
CA ILE A 25 22.55 -11.66 -0.04
C ILE A 25 21.61 -11.43 1.14
N ASP A 26 21.07 -12.50 1.71
CA ASP A 26 20.19 -12.44 2.88
C ASP A 26 20.78 -11.59 4.02
N VAL A 27 19.94 -10.84 4.73
CA VAL A 27 20.35 -9.90 5.79
C VAL A 27 21.16 -10.57 6.90
N ASP A 28 20.86 -11.83 7.21
CA ASP A 28 21.57 -12.61 8.24
C ASP A 28 22.96 -13.05 7.77
N LYS A 29 23.16 -13.16 6.45
CA LYS A 29 24.47 -13.42 5.83
C LYS A 29 25.26 -12.13 5.62
N ALA A 30 24.58 -11.02 5.31
CA ALA A 30 25.16 -9.71 5.12
C ALA A 30 25.68 -9.11 6.44
N PHE A 31 24.93 -9.28 7.53
CA PHE A 31 25.24 -8.73 8.86
C PHE A 31 25.16 -9.84 9.93
N GLN A 32 26.22 -10.64 10.03
CA GLN A 32 26.29 -11.73 10.99
C GLN A 32 26.51 -11.18 12.40
N PHE A 33 25.44 -11.17 13.19
CA PHE A 33 25.50 -10.79 14.61
C PHE A 33 26.02 -11.96 15.45
N GLU A 34 27.22 -11.81 16.02
CA GLU A 34 27.92 -12.86 16.77
C GLU A 34 27.44 -12.98 18.22
N GLY A 35 26.57 -12.07 18.67
CA GLY A 35 26.07 -12.02 20.04
C GLY A 35 26.75 -10.94 20.89
N VAL A 36 26.56 -11.04 22.20
CA VAL A 36 27.16 -10.15 23.19
C VAL A 36 28.04 -10.96 24.13
N THR A 37 29.34 -10.72 24.09
CA THR A 37 30.33 -11.40 24.92
C THR A 37 30.76 -10.53 26.10
N LEU A 38 30.99 -11.12 27.26
CA LEU A 38 31.55 -10.41 28.43
C LEU A 38 33.08 -10.40 28.34
N GLU A 39 33.67 -9.27 28.00
CA GLU A 39 35.12 -9.05 27.98
C GLU A 39 35.50 -8.15 29.15
N ASN A 40 36.35 -8.63 30.06
CA ASN A 40 36.75 -7.89 31.27
C ASN A 40 35.57 -7.36 32.11
N GLY A 41 34.44 -8.09 32.14
CA GLY A 41 33.23 -7.70 32.85
C GLY A 41 32.37 -6.64 32.13
N GLN A 42 32.72 -6.26 30.91
CA GLN A 42 31.92 -5.36 30.06
C GLN A 42 31.27 -6.15 28.90
N PRO A 43 29.95 -6.01 28.67
CA PRO A 43 29.30 -6.61 27.51
C PRO A 43 29.73 -5.91 26.22
N VAL A 44 30.18 -6.67 25.22
CA VAL A 44 30.58 -6.18 23.90
C VAL A 44 29.75 -6.86 22.83
N ALA A 45 29.03 -6.08 22.01
CA ALA A 45 28.23 -6.59 20.89
C ALA A 45 29.08 -6.63 19.60
N ARG A 46 29.07 -7.75 18.88
CA ARG A 46 29.91 -7.97 17.68
C ARG A 46 29.11 -8.27 16.42
N TRP A 47 29.58 -7.73 15.30
CA TRP A 47 29.10 -8.05 13.96
C TRP A 47 30.25 -8.35 13.01
N SER A 48 30.07 -9.35 12.16
CA SER A 48 30.81 -9.55 10.92
C SER A 48 29.95 -9.10 9.74
N ILE A 49 30.52 -8.24 8.90
CA ILE A 49 29.85 -7.59 7.77
C ILE A 49 30.46 -8.14 6.48
N ALA A 50 29.62 -8.63 5.56
CA ALA A 50 30.08 -9.16 4.28
C ALA A 50 30.79 -8.10 3.40
N GLU A 51 31.62 -8.55 2.45
CA GLU A 51 32.24 -7.67 1.46
C GLU A 51 31.18 -6.89 0.67
N ASP A 52 31.42 -5.60 0.44
CA ASP A 52 30.49 -4.65 -0.18
C ASP A 52 29.24 -4.27 0.65
N TYR A 53 29.21 -4.58 1.95
CA TYR A 53 28.16 -4.16 2.88
C TYR A 53 28.69 -3.22 3.96
N TYR A 54 27.81 -2.35 4.47
CA TYR A 54 28.15 -1.43 5.55
C TYR A 54 26.99 -1.16 6.51
N LEU A 55 27.30 -0.94 7.79
CA LEU A 55 26.34 -0.59 8.84
C LEU A 55 26.47 0.89 9.22
N TYR A 56 25.36 1.61 9.37
CA TYR A 56 25.39 3.02 9.78
C TYR A 56 25.62 3.17 11.27
N ARG A 57 26.65 3.94 11.67
CA ARG A 57 26.94 4.23 13.08
C ARG A 57 25.74 4.86 13.79
N GLU A 58 25.06 5.79 13.13
CA GLU A 58 23.94 6.55 13.72
C GLU A 58 22.64 5.75 13.83
N ARG A 59 22.56 4.56 13.22
CA ARG A 59 21.37 3.70 13.21
C ARG A 59 21.46 2.52 14.17
N PHE A 60 22.51 2.46 14.99
CA PHE A 60 22.53 1.58 16.14
C PHE A 60 21.66 2.14 17.26
N ARG A 61 20.82 1.30 17.86
CA ARG A 61 20.05 1.59 19.07
C ARG A 61 20.20 0.43 20.04
N PHE A 62 20.42 0.74 21.30
CA PHE A 62 20.56 -0.25 22.37
C PHE A 62 19.56 0.11 23.47
N ALA A 63 18.80 -0.88 23.92
CA ALA A 63 17.92 -0.77 25.08
C ALA A 63 18.16 -1.97 26.01
N ALA A 64 18.11 -1.74 27.32
CA ALA A 64 18.24 -2.78 28.33
C ALA A 64 17.00 -2.76 29.24
N ASP A 65 16.53 -3.95 29.62
CA ASP A 65 15.41 -4.11 30.55
C ASP A 65 15.70 -5.30 31.51
N PRO A 66 15.79 -5.10 32.83
CA PRO A 66 15.76 -3.81 33.55
C PRO A 66 17.08 -3.04 33.43
N GLY A 67 17.01 -1.70 33.42
CA GLY A 67 18.18 -0.81 33.47
C GLY A 67 18.31 0.14 32.27
N SER A 68 19.48 0.74 32.09
CA SER A 68 19.83 1.49 30.88
C SER A 68 21.18 1.05 30.33
N VAL A 69 21.39 1.23 29.03
CA VAL A 69 22.61 0.83 28.34
C VAL A 69 23.20 2.00 27.57
N THR A 70 24.49 2.25 27.79
CA THR A 70 25.26 3.26 27.06
C THR A 70 26.21 2.55 26.11
N ALA A 71 26.07 2.80 24.81
CA ALA A 71 26.94 2.22 23.79
C ALA A 71 28.11 3.14 23.46
N HIS A 72 29.32 2.58 23.45
CA HIS A 72 30.55 3.29 23.09
C HIS A 72 30.92 2.96 21.65
N TYR A 73 30.69 3.92 20.74
CA TYR A 73 30.91 3.69 19.32
C TYR A 73 32.38 3.83 18.93
N PRO A 74 33.00 2.80 18.31
CA PRO A 74 34.36 2.92 17.77
C PRO A 74 34.42 3.93 16.61
N PRO A 75 35.63 4.41 16.21
CA PRO A 75 35.78 5.32 15.09
C PRO A 75 35.19 4.70 13.81
N ALA A 76 34.35 5.46 13.11
CA ALA A 76 33.68 5.05 11.88
C ALA A 76 34.27 5.78 10.67
N LYS A 77 34.24 5.13 9.50
CA LYS A 77 34.72 5.71 8.24
C LYS A 77 33.60 6.57 7.64
N ILE A 78 33.90 7.77 7.17
CA ILE A 78 32.90 8.59 6.47
C ILE A 78 32.75 8.09 5.04
N LYS A 79 31.53 7.72 4.68
CA LYS A 79 31.13 7.28 3.34
C LYS A 79 30.10 8.24 2.78
N ASP A 80 30.24 8.56 1.50
CA ASP A 80 29.28 9.42 0.79
C ASP A 80 28.18 8.51 0.23
N ASP A 81 27.09 8.39 0.97
CA ASP A 81 25.97 7.51 0.65
C ASP A 81 25.02 8.19 -0.37
N PRO A 82 24.59 7.51 -1.44
CA PRO A 82 23.71 8.09 -2.46
C PRO A 82 22.35 8.57 -1.92
N ILE A 83 21.89 8.03 -0.80
CA ILE A 83 20.58 8.28 -0.19
C ILE A 83 20.71 9.26 0.98
N PHE A 84 21.76 9.11 1.80
CA PHE A 84 21.91 9.86 3.07
C PHE A 84 23.07 10.85 3.08
N GLY A 85 23.86 10.95 2.01
CA GLY A 85 25.05 11.80 1.91
C GLY A 85 26.21 11.31 2.80
N LYS A 86 27.11 12.21 3.20
CA LYS A 86 28.29 11.89 4.00
C LYS A 86 27.90 11.40 5.40
N THR A 87 27.94 10.10 5.61
CA THR A 87 27.55 9.44 6.87
C THR A 87 28.66 8.54 7.41
N PRO A 88 28.81 8.42 8.73
CA PRO A 88 29.78 7.50 9.34
C PRO A 88 29.27 6.05 9.31
N VAL A 89 30.05 5.15 8.72
CA VAL A 89 29.72 3.73 8.53
C VAL A 89 30.82 2.79 9.04
N TYR A 90 30.43 1.55 9.32
CA TYR A 90 31.33 0.43 9.62
C TYR A 90 31.31 -0.58 8.47
N GLU A 91 32.50 -1.04 8.07
CA GLU A 91 32.74 -2.02 7.01
C GLU A 91 33.50 -3.20 7.64
N GLN A 92 33.35 -4.42 7.10
CA GLN A 92 34.00 -5.68 7.53
C GLN A 92 33.62 -6.22 8.91
N ALA A 93 33.79 -5.45 9.98
CA ALA A 93 33.43 -5.86 11.33
C ALA A 93 33.24 -4.66 12.26
N VAL A 94 32.38 -4.82 13.27
CA VAL A 94 32.25 -3.81 14.34
C VAL A 94 32.06 -4.48 15.69
N ALA A 95 32.77 -3.96 16.70
CA ALA A 95 32.61 -4.33 18.10
C ALA A 95 32.21 -3.07 18.89
N ILE A 96 31.05 -3.10 19.53
CA ILE A 96 30.49 -1.97 20.28
C ILE A 96 30.43 -2.34 21.76
N PRO A 97 31.33 -1.78 22.60
CA PRO A 97 31.28 -1.92 24.05
C PRO A 97 30.03 -1.26 24.64
N LEU A 98 29.38 -1.96 25.57
CA LEU A 98 28.15 -1.54 26.23
C LEU A 98 28.39 -1.38 27.72
N THR A 99 27.95 -0.26 28.28
CA THR A 99 27.95 -0.02 29.74
C THR A 99 26.53 -0.12 30.25
N LEU A 100 26.27 -1.10 31.11
CA LEU A 100 24.96 -1.29 31.74
C LEU A 100 24.89 -0.50 33.06
N HIS A 101 23.81 0.25 33.24
CA HIS A 101 23.53 1.03 34.45
C HIS A 101 22.25 0.52 35.12
N GLY A 102 22.28 0.38 36.45
CA GLY A 102 21.09 0.04 37.25
C GLY A 102 20.60 -1.41 37.14
N ALA A 103 21.42 -2.32 36.58
CA ALA A 103 21.04 -3.72 36.38
C ALA A 103 21.80 -4.66 37.33
N SER A 104 21.06 -5.45 38.12
CA SER A 104 21.57 -6.54 38.94
C SER A 104 20.74 -7.79 38.65
N GLY A 105 21.27 -8.73 37.87
CA GLY A 105 20.57 -9.97 37.46
C GLY A 105 20.52 -10.17 35.94
N PRO A 106 19.60 -11.01 35.44
CA PRO A 106 19.43 -11.24 34.00
C PRO A 106 18.87 -9.98 33.32
N VAL A 107 19.57 -9.47 32.32
CA VAL A 107 19.20 -8.26 31.56
C VAL A 107 18.83 -8.64 30.14
N ASN A 108 17.65 -8.23 29.69
CA ASN A 108 17.26 -8.36 28.29
C ASN A 108 17.76 -7.15 27.51
N LEU A 109 18.76 -7.38 26.66
CA LEU A 109 19.31 -6.38 25.75
C LEU A 109 18.58 -6.45 24.40
N THR A 110 17.98 -5.35 23.97
CA THR A 110 17.42 -5.17 22.62
C THR A 110 18.37 -4.31 21.79
N ILE A 111 18.85 -4.84 20.68
CA ILE A 111 19.79 -4.19 19.76
C ILE A 111 19.10 -3.98 18.42
N GLN A 112 19.09 -2.74 17.93
CA GLN A 112 18.64 -2.41 16.58
C GLN A 112 19.81 -1.88 15.76
N TYR A 113 19.90 -2.29 14.50
CA TYR A 113 20.91 -1.82 13.56
C TYR A 113 20.38 -1.81 12.13
N GLN A 114 21.02 -1.03 11.25
CA GLN A 114 20.65 -0.92 9.84
C GLN A 114 21.91 -0.79 8.97
N GLY A 115 21.89 -1.43 7.82
CA GLY A 115 22.96 -1.33 6.83
C GLY A 115 22.45 -1.43 5.40
N CYS A 116 23.35 -1.15 4.46
CA CYS A 116 23.09 -1.20 3.04
C CYS A 116 24.22 -1.92 2.31
N TRP A 117 23.88 -2.38 1.11
CA TRP A 117 24.81 -2.89 0.13
C TRP A 117 25.30 -1.73 -0.76
N GLU A 118 26.58 -1.75 -1.15
CA GLU A 118 27.17 -0.72 -2.03
C GLU A 118 26.45 -0.57 -3.37
N GLY A 119 25.75 -1.60 -3.85
CA GLY A 119 24.90 -1.55 -5.04
C GLY A 119 23.58 -0.78 -4.87
N GLY A 120 23.35 -0.10 -3.73
CA GLY A 120 22.23 0.82 -3.53
C GLY A 120 20.98 0.22 -2.89
N VAL A 121 21.06 -1.02 -2.40
CA VAL A 121 19.95 -1.69 -1.69
C VAL A 121 20.15 -1.58 -0.18
N CYS A 122 19.20 -0.95 0.51
CA CYS A 122 19.22 -0.78 1.96
C CYS A 122 18.27 -1.76 2.65
N TYR A 123 18.77 -2.44 3.68
CA TYR A 123 17.98 -3.37 4.46
C TYR A 123 17.12 -2.61 5.49
N PRO A 124 15.91 -3.10 5.81
CA PRO A 124 15.11 -2.55 6.88
C PRO A 124 15.81 -2.73 8.25
N PRO A 125 15.50 -1.90 9.26
CA PRO A 125 16.10 -2.00 10.59
C PRO A 125 15.93 -3.39 11.21
N GLN A 126 17.04 -4.02 11.56
CA GLN A 126 17.08 -5.35 12.18
C GLN A 126 17.02 -5.22 13.69
N THR A 127 16.26 -6.09 14.37
CA THR A 127 16.17 -6.13 15.84
C THR A 127 16.62 -7.49 16.37
N ARG A 128 17.56 -7.49 17.32
CA ARG A 128 18.05 -8.68 18.04
C ARG A 128 17.83 -8.54 19.54
N LYS A 129 17.40 -9.62 20.19
CA LYS A 129 17.22 -9.68 21.64
C LYS A 129 18.19 -10.71 22.22
N VAL A 130 18.96 -10.30 23.22
CA VAL A 130 19.96 -11.15 23.90
C VAL A 130 19.76 -11.02 25.40
N THR A 131 19.73 -12.14 26.13
CA THR A 131 19.68 -12.13 27.60
C THR A 131 21.08 -12.28 28.16
N LEU A 132 21.52 -11.31 28.95
CA LEU A 132 22.83 -11.28 29.62
C LEU A 132 22.67 -11.63 31.10
N THR A 133 23.50 -12.54 31.61
CA THR A 133 23.55 -12.83 33.05
C THR A 133 24.77 -12.10 33.64
N LEU A 134 24.53 -11.07 34.45
CA LEU A 134 25.60 -10.31 35.10
C LEU A 134 26.03 -10.96 36.42
N PRO A 135 27.33 -11.01 36.75
CA PRO A 135 27.80 -11.46 38.05
C PRO A 135 27.39 -10.48 39.15
N GLU A 136 26.81 -11.00 40.24
CA GLU A 136 26.22 -10.25 41.34
C GLU A 136 27.29 -9.49 42.15
N LYS A 137 27.10 -8.19 42.38
CA LYS A 137 27.98 -7.35 43.24
C LYS A 137 27.36 -7.26 44.65
N PRO A 138 28.11 -7.45 45.75
CA PRO A 138 27.54 -7.49 47.10
C PRO A 138 26.99 -6.12 47.52
N LYS A 139 25.77 -6.08 48.06
CA LYS A 139 25.11 -4.88 48.59
C LYS A 139 25.36 -4.75 50.10
N THR A 140 25.67 -3.53 50.54
CA THR A 140 25.64 -3.10 51.94
C THR A 140 24.53 -2.06 52.10
N ASP A 141 23.56 -2.37 52.96
CA ASP A 141 22.44 -1.50 53.35
C ASP A 141 22.89 -0.35 54.25
N VAL A 142 22.23 0.84 54.20
CA VAL A 142 21.84 1.71 55.35
C VAL A 142 20.77 2.74 54.89
N ALA A 143 19.89 3.08 55.85
CA ALA A 143 18.64 3.84 55.82
C ALA A 143 18.72 5.40 55.85
N THR A 144 17.56 6.03 55.59
CA THR A 144 16.97 7.33 56.09
C THR A 144 17.83 8.59 56.24
N ASP A 145 17.37 9.74 55.69
CA ASP A 145 16.78 10.90 56.43
C ASP A 145 16.70 12.19 55.56
N ASN A 146 15.83 13.11 55.97
CA ASN A 146 15.44 14.39 55.39
C ASN A 146 16.55 15.46 55.34
N ASN A 147 16.23 16.53 54.59
CA ASN A 147 16.88 17.85 54.47
C ASN A 147 17.85 18.03 53.30
N ASN A 148 17.38 18.60 52.19
CA ASN A 148 18.22 19.47 51.38
C ASN A 148 17.38 20.50 50.58
N PRO A 149 17.62 21.82 50.74
CA PRO A 149 16.88 22.89 50.05
C PRO A 149 17.14 22.98 48.53
N LEU A 150 17.82 21.98 47.94
CA LEU A 150 18.04 21.83 46.51
C LEU A 150 16.86 21.20 45.75
N ALA A 151 15.86 20.66 46.44
CA ALA A 151 14.60 20.22 45.84
C ALA A 151 13.78 21.41 45.28
N ALA A 152 13.95 22.62 45.84
CA ALA A 152 13.32 23.85 45.35
C ALA A 152 13.97 24.39 44.06
N ILE A 153 15.21 23.99 43.76
CA ILE A 153 15.98 24.45 42.59
C ILE A 153 15.85 23.43 41.44
N SER A 154 15.55 22.16 41.77
CA SER A 154 15.24 21.10 40.79
C SER A 154 13.86 21.26 40.13
N ALA A 155 12.99 22.13 40.65
CA ALA A 155 11.73 22.53 40.01
C ALA A 155 11.90 23.67 38.98
N LEU A 156 13.08 24.27 38.86
CA LEU A 156 13.35 25.44 38.00
C LEU A 156 14.30 25.16 36.82
N ILE A 157 14.79 23.92 36.65
CA ILE A 157 15.74 23.54 35.58
C ILE A 157 15.37 22.20 34.93
N ALA A 158 14.07 21.88 34.85
CA ALA A 158 13.59 20.83 33.95
C ALA A 158 13.51 21.41 32.52
N PRO A 159 14.10 20.77 31.49
CA PRO A 159 13.84 21.15 30.12
C PRO A 159 12.42 20.70 29.74
N ASP A 160 11.57 21.67 29.42
CA ASP A 160 10.31 21.50 28.71
C ASP A 160 10.56 20.72 27.40
N ALA A 161 10.27 19.42 27.42
CA ALA A 161 10.09 18.65 26.20
C ALA A 161 8.65 18.86 25.74
N GLN A 162 8.43 19.98 25.07
CA GLN A 162 7.21 20.30 24.36
C GLN A 162 7.02 19.26 23.23
N GLN A 163 6.31 18.17 23.55
CA GLN A 163 5.80 17.23 22.56
C GLN A 163 4.74 17.94 21.73
N THR A 164 5.11 18.41 20.54
CA THR A 164 4.21 18.97 19.54
C THR A 164 3.53 17.86 18.74
N GLY A 165 2.71 17.05 19.43
CA GLY A 165 1.88 16.03 18.78
C GLY A 165 0.84 15.41 19.72
N PRO A 166 -0.32 14.96 19.19
CA PRO A 166 -1.36 14.31 19.98
C PRO A 166 -0.89 12.93 20.52
N LEU A 167 -1.08 12.68 21.81
CA LEU A 167 -0.76 11.42 22.50
C LEU A 167 -1.71 10.30 22.05
N PRO A 168 -1.30 9.01 22.03
CA PRO A 168 -2.20 7.89 21.80
C PRO A 168 -3.41 7.90 22.76
N VAL A 169 -4.58 7.45 22.30
CA VAL A 169 -5.85 7.59 23.05
C VAL A 169 -5.82 6.90 24.42
N ASP A 170 -5.14 5.77 24.56
CA ASP A 170 -5.01 5.03 25.82
C ASP A 170 -4.02 5.70 26.80
N GLU A 171 -3.11 6.56 26.31
CA GLU A 171 -2.20 7.37 27.12
C GLU A 171 -2.83 8.72 27.51
N ALA A 172 -3.64 9.28 26.60
CA ALA A 172 -4.40 10.51 26.82
C ALA A 172 -5.56 10.31 27.82
N PHE A 173 -6.21 9.15 27.79
CA PHE A 173 -7.36 8.80 28.63
C PHE A 173 -7.18 7.43 29.30
N VAL A 174 -6.46 7.40 30.41
CA VAL A 174 -6.17 6.17 31.14
C VAL A 174 -7.42 5.71 31.89
N PHE A 175 -8.11 4.70 31.36
CA PHE A 175 -9.32 4.11 31.93
C PHE A 175 -9.02 2.97 32.91
N THR A 176 -9.64 3.03 34.08
CA THR A 176 -9.52 2.07 35.19
C THR A 176 -10.92 1.74 35.74
N HIS A 177 -11.09 0.52 36.24
CA HIS A 177 -12.35 0.09 36.87
C HIS A 177 -12.05 -0.74 38.11
N THR A 178 -12.88 -0.60 39.14
CA THR A 178 -12.83 -1.44 40.35
C THR A 178 -14.24 -1.87 40.72
N GLN A 179 -14.44 -3.15 41.00
CA GLN A 179 -15.73 -3.70 41.44
C GLN A 179 -15.65 -4.00 42.93
N THR A 180 -16.50 -3.34 43.72
CA THR A 180 -16.64 -3.56 45.16
C THR A 180 -18.07 -4.02 45.43
N GLY A 181 -18.27 -5.33 45.60
CA GLY A 181 -19.60 -5.91 45.80
C GLY A 181 -20.49 -5.73 44.57
N ASP A 182 -21.60 -5.03 44.76
CA ASP A 182 -22.59 -4.66 43.74
C ASP A 182 -22.35 -3.26 43.15
N THR A 183 -21.22 -2.60 43.47
CA THR A 183 -20.88 -1.26 42.95
C THR A 183 -19.64 -1.34 42.05
N LEU A 184 -19.75 -0.76 40.85
CA LEU A 184 -18.63 -0.60 39.91
C LEU A 184 -18.18 0.85 39.87
N THR A 185 -16.94 1.11 40.26
CA THR A 185 -16.31 2.43 40.16
C THR A 185 -15.55 2.52 38.84
N LEU A 186 -15.92 3.48 37.99
CA LEU A 186 -15.26 3.77 36.72
C LEU A 186 -14.44 5.05 36.85
N SER A 187 -13.16 5.00 36.48
CA SER A 187 -12.26 6.15 36.57
C SER A 187 -11.42 6.37 35.30
N TRP A 188 -11.29 7.64 34.91
CA TRP A 188 -10.41 8.11 33.83
C TRP A 188 -9.42 9.12 34.39
N GLN A 189 -8.15 8.95 34.06
CA GLN A 189 -7.11 9.97 34.24
C GLN A 189 -6.81 10.60 32.87
N ILE A 190 -6.98 11.91 32.79
CA ILE A 190 -6.94 12.70 31.55
C ILE A 190 -5.65 13.54 31.56
N GLN A 191 -4.85 13.45 30.51
CA GLN A 191 -3.59 14.22 30.42
C GLN A 191 -3.84 15.74 30.30
N PRO A 192 -2.87 16.60 30.70
CA PRO A 192 -2.97 18.04 30.50
C PRO A 192 -3.21 18.39 29.03
N GLN A 193 -4.10 19.35 28.76
CA GLN A 193 -4.57 19.74 27.41
C GLN A 193 -5.54 18.77 26.72
N TYR A 194 -6.12 17.80 27.43
CA TYR A 194 -7.14 16.88 26.89
C TYR A 194 -8.45 16.99 27.68
N TYR A 195 -9.57 16.68 27.02
CA TYR A 195 -10.89 16.68 27.65
C TYR A 195 -11.81 15.56 27.13
N LEU A 196 -12.68 15.04 28.01
CA LEU A 196 -13.72 14.06 27.69
C LEU A 196 -15.09 14.73 27.60
N TYR A 197 -15.91 14.38 26.60
CA TYR A 197 -17.28 14.88 26.49
C TYR A 197 -18.22 14.11 27.42
N GLN A 198 -18.99 14.84 28.22
CA GLN A 198 -19.96 14.22 29.13
C GLN A 198 -21.07 13.47 28.36
N ASP A 199 -21.56 14.03 27.26
CA ASP A 199 -22.66 13.47 26.46
C ASP A 199 -22.25 12.26 25.61
N LYS A 200 -20.95 11.99 25.50
CA LYS A 200 -20.41 10.86 24.73
C LYS A 200 -20.01 9.66 25.59
N ILE A 201 -20.23 9.73 26.91
CA ILE A 201 -20.01 8.60 27.81
C ILE A 201 -21.30 7.77 27.86
N GLN A 202 -21.25 6.54 27.33
CA GLN A 202 -22.39 5.62 27.28
C GLN A 202 -22.05 4.28 27.93
N LEU A 203 -22.97 3.79 28.75
CA LEU A 203 -22.88 2.48 29.41
C LEU A 203 -23.99 1.58 28.87
N ILE A 204 -23.61 0.52 28.15
CA ILE A 204 -24.53 -0.41 27.50
C ILE A 204 -24.39 -1.78 28.19
N PRO A 205 -25.34 -2.19 29.05
CA PRO A 205 -25.30 -3.49 29.68
C PRO A 205 -25.80 -4.59 28.73
N SER A 206 -25.31 -5.82 28.89
CA SER A 206 -25.70 -6.99 28.08
C SER A 206 -25.60 -8.28 28.91
N GLY A 207 -26.38 -9.30 28.54
CA GLY A 207 -26.33 -10.62 29.19
C GLY A 207 -27.03 -10.70 30.56
N GLY A 208 -28.11 -9.93 30.78
CA GLY A 208 -28.90 -9.96 32.03
C GLY A 208 -28.44 -8.96 33.11
N LEU A 209 -27.38 -8.20 32.83
CA LEU A 209 -26.90 -7.11 33.69
C LEU A 209 -27.85 -5.90 33.61
N GLN A 210 -28.25 -5.35 34.76
CA GLN A 210 -29.00 -4.09 34.86
C GLN A 210 -28.17 -3.06 35.63
N LEU A 211 -28.15 -1.83 35.12
CA LEU A 211 -27.46 -0.69 35.75
C LEU A 211 -28.47 0.06 36.63
N GLY A 212 -28.06 0.39 37.87
CA GLY A 212 -28.81 1.33 38.71
C GLY A 212 -28.58 2.78 38.32
N ASP A 213 -29.30 3.69 38.97
CA ASP A 213 -29.13 5.13 38.75
C ASP A 213 -27.72 5.58 39.15
N PHE A 214 -26.98 6.16 38.21
CA PHE A 214 -25.65 6.72 38.43
C PHE A 214 -25.65 8.23 38.19
N GLN A 215 -24.90 8.96 39.00
CA GLN A 215 -24.72 10.41 38.85
C GLN A 215 -23.32 10.73 38.35
N LEU A 216 -23.25 11.43 37.22
CA LEU A 216 -22.01 12.00 36.70
C LEU A 216 -21.64 13.27 37.47
N PRO A 217 -20.35 13.51 37.78
CA PRO A 217 -19.92 14.73 38.47
C PRO A 217 -20.16 15.98 37.62
N LYS A 218 -20.16 17.18 38.25
CA LYS A 218 -20.39 18.44 37.53
C LYS A 218 -19.29 18.68 36.48
N ALA A 219 -19.69 18.78 35.21
CA ALA A 219 -18.79 19.07 34.10
C ALA A 219 -18.54 20.58 33.95
N LYS A 220 -17.42 20.94 33.33
CA LYS A 220 -17.10 22.32 32.95
C LYS A 220 -17.62 22.59 31.53
N ILE A 221 -18.27 23.72 31.29
CA ILE A 221 -18.71 24.09 29.94
C ILE A 221 -17.50 24.59 29.14
N LYS A 222 -17.22 23.95 28.01
CA LYS A 222 -16.22 24.38 27.02
C LYS A 222 -16.95 24.80 25.75
N ASP A 223 -16.53 25.92 25.15
CA ASP A 223 -16.96 26.30 23.82
C ASP A 223 -16.06 25.59 22.80
N ASP A 224 -16.58 24.51 22.23
CA ASP A 224 -15.87 23.66 21.27
C ASP A 224 -16.11 24.18 19.84
N PRO A 225 -15.07 24.36 19.00
CA PRO A 225 -15.24 24.86 17.63
C PRO A 225 -16.13 24.00 16.73
N ILE A 226 -16.26 22.70 17.04
CA ILE A 226 -16.99 21.71 16.24
C ILE A 226 -18.39 21.48 16.81
N PHE A 227 -18.52 21.40 18.13
CA PHE A 227 -19.78 21.03 18.80
C PHE A 227 -20.45 22.17 19.58
N GLY A 228 -19.87 23.37 19.61
CA GLY A 228 -20.35 24.50 20.38
C GLY A 228 -20.18 24.31 21.90
N LYS A 229 -21.01 24.99 22.69
CA LYS A 229 -20.94 24.93 24.17
C LYS A 229 -21.35 23.55 24.68
N THR A 230 -20.36 22.74 25.04
CA THR A 230 -20.54 21.36 25.50
C THR A 230 -19.93 21.15 26.89
N PRO A 231 -20.56 20.33 27.74
CA PRO A 231 -20.00 19.95 29.04
C PRO A 231 -18.87 18.93 28.87
N VAL A 232 -17.70 19.23 29.45
CA VAL A 232 -16.49 18.41 29.35
C VAL A 232 -15.80 18.21 30.71
N TYR A 233 -15.00 17.14 30.82
CA TYR A 233 -14.16 16.82 31.97
C TYR A 233 -12.68 16.96 31.64
N TYR A 234 -11.91 17.48 32.61
CA TYR A 234 -10.45 17.60 32.58
C TYR A 234 -9.86 16.88 33.79
N ASP A 235 -8.56 16.56 33.72
CA ASP A 235 -7.72 15.97 34.78
C ASP A 235 -8.14 14.56 35.25
N ARG A 236 -9.31 14.42 35.85
CA ARG A 236 -9.83 13.15 36.37
C ARG A 236 -11.35 13.11 36.35
N LEU A 237 -11.90 12.00 35.88
CA LEU A 237 -13.32 11.66 35.98
C LEU A 237 -13.46 10.36 36.77
N ALA A 238 -14.26 10.33 37.83
CA ALA A 238 -14.59 9.10 38.54
C ALA A 238 -16.06 9.13 38.98
N PHE A 239 -16.78 8.03 38.80
CA PHE A 239 -18.16 7.87 39.28
C PHE A 239 -18.48 6.39 39.53
N GLU A 240 -19.49 6.17 40.37
CA GLU A 240 -19.92 4.84 40.80
C GLU A 240 -21.23 4.45 40.10
N VAL A 241 -21.30 3.18 39.69
CA VAL A 241 -22.44 2.59 38.98
C VAL A 241 -22.92 1.37 39.76
N PRO A 242 -24.12 1.42 40.36
CA PRO A 242 -24.71 0.24 40.99
C PRO A 242 -25.04 -0.82 39.94
N LEU A 243 -24.74 -2.08 40.22
CA LEU A 243 -24.94 -3.22 39.34
C LEU A 243 -26.00 -4.17 39.92
N ARG A 244 -26.85 -4.72 39.06
CA ARG A 244 -27.75 -5.84 39.40
C ARG A 244 -27.57 -6.97 38.40
N GLY A 245 -27.20 -8.15 38.89
CA GLY A 245 -26.97 -9.35 38.09
C GLY A 245 -25.52 -9.50 37.60
N SER A 246 -25.30 -10.54 36.79
CA SER A 246 -24.02 -10.83 36.14
C SER A 246 -24.16 -10.65 34.64
N GLY A 247 -23.11 -10.21 33.96
CA GLY A 247 -23.13 -10.04 32.50
C GLY A 247 -21.95 -9.22 32.00
N THR A 248 -22.07 -8.66 30.79
CA THR A 248 -21.03 -7.83 30.19
C THR A 248 -21.48 -6.37 30.12
N LEU A 249 -20.61 -5.44 30.51
CA LEU A 249 -20.84 -4.00 30.40
C LEU A 249 -19.95 -3.40 29.32
N THR A 250 -20.54 -2.79 28.30
CA THR A 250 -19.82 -2.06 27.26
C THR A 250 -19.79 -0.57 27.58
N VAL A 251 -18.60 -0.02 27.79
CA VAL A 251 -18.35 1.40 28.07
C VAL A 251 -17.86 2.07 26.78
N LYS A 252 -18.58 3.09 26.31
CA LYS A 252 -18.19 3.94 25.18
C LYS A 252 -17.85 5.35 25.67
N TYR A 253 -16.75 5.93 25.22
CA TYR A 253 -16.38 7.31 25.56
C TYR A 253 -15.61 7.99 24.42
N GLN A 254 -15.61 9.32 24.40
CA GLN A 254 -14.91 10.13 23.40
C GLN A 254 -14.32 11.39 24.03
N GLY A 255 -13.13 11.79 23.58
CA GLY A 255 -12.46 13.01 24.00
C GLY A 255 -11.64 13.65 22.90
N CYS A 256 -11.17 14.87 23.14
CA CYS A 256 -10.34 15.64 22.22
C CYS A 256 -9.16 16.27 22.95
N TRP A 257 -8.18 16.67 22.13
CA TRP A 257 -7.04 17.48 22.52
C TRP A 257 -7.34 18.96 22.23
N ASP A 258 -6.95 19.85 23.14
CA ASP A 258 -7.13 21.31 23.01
C ASP A 258 -6.44 21.90 21.76
N GLY A 259 -5.49 21.18 21.16
CA GLY A 259 -4.87 21.53 19.88
C GLY A 259 -5.70 21.20 18.63
N GLY A 260 -6.97 20.81 18.78
CA GLY A 260 -7.93 20.68 17.68
C GLY A 260 -8.09 19.28 17.09
N VAL A 261 -7.58 18.25 17.75
CA VAL A 261 -7.68 16.84 17.29
C VAL A 261 -8.63 16.06 18.20
N CYS A 262 -9.68 15.50 17.61
CA CYS A 262 -10.66 14.66 18.31
C CYS A 262 -10.45 13.17 18.03
N TYR A 263 -10.48 12.36 19.08
CA TYR A 263 -10.33 10.91 18.96
C TYR A 263 -11.66 10.25 18.56
N PRO A 264 -11.63 9.11 17.84
CA PRO A 264 -12.83 8.34 17.58
C PRO A 264 -13.39 7.71 18.89
N PRO A 265 -14.69 7.36 18.94
CA PRO A 265 -15.28 6.74 20.12
C PRO A 265 -14.59 5.42 20.51
N VAL A 266 -14.09 5.34 21.75
CA VAL A 266 -13.41 4.16 22.29
C VAL A 266 -14.44 3.25 22.94
N VAL A 267 -14.36 1.94 22.67
CA VAL A 267 -15.26 0.92 23.23
C VAL A 267 -14.46 -0.03 24.12
N LYS A 268 -14.82 -0.16 25.40
CA LYS A 268 -14.22 -1.12 26.35
C LYS A 268 -15.31 -2.06 26.87
N THR A 269 -15.06 -3.37 26.88
CA THR A 269 -16.01 -4.38 27.39
C THR A 269 -15.51 -4.94 28.72
N LEU A 270 -16.36 -4.92 29.74
CA LEU A 270 -16.09 -5.41 31.10
C LEU A 270 -16.96 -6.64 31.38
N THR A 271 -16.43 -7.64 32.07
CA THR A 271 -17.21 -8.81 32.53
C THR A 271 -17.49 -8.68 34.02
N ILE A 272 -18.76 -8.65 34.41
CA ILE A 272 -19.22 -8.43 35.78
C ILE A 272 -19.67 -9.77 36.41
N ARG A 273 -19.12 -10.08 37.58
CA ARG A 273 -19.46 -11.29 38.36
C ARG A 273 -20.41 -10.92 39.51
N ALA A 274 -21.38 -11.79 39.82
CA ALA A 274 -22.29 -11.62 40.95
C ALA A 274 -21.59 -11.88 42.29
N SER A 275 -21.83 -11.06 43.30
CA SER A 275 -21.21 -11.18 44.63
C SER A 275 -21.87 -12.28 45.48
N GLY A 276 -21.05 -13.21 45.98
CA GLY A 276 -21.38 -14.18 47.02
C GLY A 276 -20.12 -14.61 47.79
N ASN A 277 -20.00 -14.12 49.03
CA ASN A 277 -19.09 -14.47 50.15
C ASN A 277 -17.71 -15.14 49.91
N ALA A 278 -16.68 -14.32 50.18
CA ALA A 278 -15.38 -14.52 50.84
C ALA A 278 -14.69 -15.90 50.99
N LEU A 279 -13.47 -15.93 50.40
CA LEU A 279 -12.20 -16.57 50.82
C LEU A 279 -11.98 -18.07 50.56
N GLN A 280 -11.34 -18.37 49.41
CA GLN A 280 -10.12 -19.20 49.41
C GLN A 280 -9.25 -18.92 48.17
N ASN A 281 -7.97 -18.65 48.41
CA ASN A 281 -6.93 -18.41 47.41
C ASN A 281 -6.72 -19.62 46.49
N VAL A 282 -6.82 -19.39 45.17
CA VAL A 282 -6.17 -20.22 44.15
C VAL A 282 -5.35 -19.27 43.28
N PRO A 283 -4.00 -19.39 43.25
CA PRO A 283 -3.17 -18.50 42.45
C PRO A 283 -3.36 -18.85 40.96
N THR A 284 -4.16 -18.06 40.25
CA THR A 284 -4.23 -18.14 38.79
C THR A 284 -3.37 -17.01 38.24
N GLN A 285 -2.25 -17.44 37.69
CA GLN A 285 -1.18 -16.62 37.14
C GLN A 285 -1.73 -15.63 36.11
N ALA A 286 -1.25 -14.40 36.24
CA ALA A 286 -1.35 -13.37 35.22
C ALA A 286 -0.76 -13.89 33.91
N ALA A 287 -1.59 -13.99 32.88
CA ALA A 287 -1.15 -14.04 31.50
C ALA A 287 -1.31 -12.63 30.92
N ASP A 288 -0.18 -11.95 30.88
CA ASP A 288 0.06 -10.64 30.28
C ASP A 288 -0.54 -10.52 28.88
N LYS A 289 -1.32 -9.45 28.71
CA LYS A 289 -1.58 -8.85 27.40
C LYS A 289 -0.28 -8.29 26.84
N ARG A 290 0.37 -9.03 25.93
CA ARG A 290 1.19 -8.39 24.90
C ARG A 290 0.28 -7.91 23.79
N THR A 291 -0.06 -6.63 23.86
CA THR A 291 -0.49 -5.81 22.73
C THR A 291 0.58 -5.91 21.65
N THR A 292 0.39 -6.83 20.70
CA THR A 292 1.09 -6.77 19.43
C THR A 292 0.19 -5.93 18.55
N SER A 293 0.55 -4.66 18.37
CA SER A 293 0.04 -3.83 17.30
C SER A 293 0.29 -4.58 16.00
N ALA A 294 -0.76 -5.19 15.46
CA ALA A 294 -0.78 -5.60 14.07
C ALA A 294 -0.69 -4.32 13.24
N GLN A 295 0.52 -3.94 12.88
CA GLN A 295 0.78 -3.03 11.78
C GLN A 295 0.04 -3.61 10.57
N GLN A 296 -1.12 -3.03 10.23
CA GLN A 296 -1.76 -3.27 8.94
C GLN A 296 -0.72 -2.92 7.88
N ALA A 297 -0.30 -3.92 7.10
CA ALA A 297 0.48 -3.68 5.90
C ALA A 297 -0.43 -2.92 4.93
N LEU A 298 -0.28 -1.60 4.92
CA LEU A 298 -0.97 -0.67 4.05
C LEU A 298 -0.62 -1.01 2.58
N SER A 299 -1.62 -0.98 1.70
CA SER A 299 -1.40 -1.05 0.24
C SER A 299 -0.37 0.01 -0.17
N GLU A 300 0.43 -0.21 -1.23
CA GLU A 300 1.37 0.81 -1.73
C GLU A 300 0.67 2.16 -1.98
N THR A 301 -0.61 2.10 -2.39
CA THR A 301 -1.48 3.28 -2.56
C THR A 301 -1.82 3.94 -1.22
N ASP A 302 -2.02 3.16 -0.15
CA ASP A 302 -2.28 3.65 1.21
C ASP A 302 -1.00 4.18 1.88
N GLN A 303 0.18 3.65 1.53
CA GLN A 303 1.48 4.17 1.97
C GLN A 303 1.76 5.54 1.36
N ILE A 304 1.45 5.74 0.08
CA ILE A 304 1.53 7.06 -0.57
C ILE A 304 0.54 8.02 0.10
N ALA A 305 -0.70 7.61 0.35
CA ALA A 305 -1.69 8.42 1.05
C ALA A 305 -1.23 8.83 2.46
N ASN A 306 -0.60 7.93 3.21
CA ASN A 306 -0.07 8.23 4.55
C ASN A 306 1.20 9.10 4.51
N ALA A 307 2.10 8.90 3.55
CA ALA A 307 3.27 9.78 3.35
C ALA A 307 2.87 11.20 2.92
N LEU A 308 1.73 11.35 2.24
CA LEU A 308 1.13 12.65 1.90
C LEU A 308 0.42 13.29 3.11
N LYS A 309 -0.11 12.48 4.04
CA LYS A 309 -0.80 12.95 5.26
C LYS A 309 0.11 13.64 6.26
N GLU A 310 1.36 13.21 6.36
CA GLU A 310 2.36 13.81 7.25
C GLU A 310 3.03 15.06 6.68
N LYS A 311 2.81 15.38 5.39
CA LYS A 311 3.45 16.51 4.71
C LYS A 311 2.43 17.62 4.38
N GLY A 312 2.87 18.88 4.47
CA GLY A 312 1.98 20.04 4.33
C GLY A 312 1.31 20.19 2.95
N PHE A 313 0.21 20.93 2.90
CA PHE A 313 -0.62 21.24 1.72
C PHE A 313 0.18 21.48 0.42
N TRP A 314 1.21 22.33 0.48
CA TRP A 314 2.04 22.68 -0.68
C TRP A 314 2.90 21.53 -1.20
N PHE A 315 3.35 20.63 -0.33
CA PHE A 315 4.08 19.43 -0.73
C PHE A 315 3.17 18.46 -1.47
N VAL A 316 1.92 18.28 -1.00
CA VAL A 316 0.92 17.45 -1.67
C VAL A 316 0.65 17.98 -3.09
N ILE A 317 0.38 19.28 -3.23
CA ILE A 317 0.18 19.91 -4.55
C ILE A 317 1.41 19.74 -5.45
N GLY A 318 2.61 19.97 -4.92
CA GLY A 318 3.86 19.80 -5.67
C GLY A 318 4.10 18.35 -6.12
N ALA A 319 3.81 17.38 -5.27
CA ALA A 319 3.92 15.97 -5.59
C ALA A 319 2.92 15.56 -6.69
N PHE A 320 1.66 15.97 -6.57
CA PHE A 320 0.64 15.69 -7.59
C PHE A 320 0.94 16.38 -8.92
N PHE A 321 1.46 17.60 -8.91
CA PHE A 321 1.95 18.27 -10.11
C PHE A 321 3.10 17.50 -10.77
N LEU A 322 4.06 17.00 -9.97
CA LEU A 322 5.16 16.18 -10.45
C LEU A 322 4.66 14.85 -11.04
N PHE A 323 3.74 14.16 -10.36
CA PHE A 323 3.09 12.96 -10.90
C PHE A 323 2.38 13.26 -12.22
N GLY A 324 1.69 14.40 -12.33
CA GLY A 324 1.11 14.87 -13.58
C GLY A 324 2.15 14.98 -14.70
N LEU A 325 3.30 15.58 -14.41
CA LEU A 325 4.38 15.73 -15.38
C LEU A 325 4.99 14.38 -15.81
N LEU A 326 5.14 13.43 -14.88
CA LEU A 326 5.58 12.07 -15.19
C LEU A 326 4.54 11.33 -16.05
N LEU A 327 3.25 11.52 -15.76
CA LEU A 327 2.15 10.87 -16.48
C LEU A 327 1.99 11.38 -17.91
N THR A 328 2.53 12.54 -18.29
CA THR A 328 2.59 12.96 -19.70
C THR A 328 3.35 11.95 -20.55
N PHE A 329 4.34 11.24 -20.00
CA PHE A 329 5.09 10.20 -20.71
C PHE A 329 4.31 8.88 -20.85
N THR A 330 3.06 8.83 -20.38
CA THR A 330 2.21 7.65 -20.54
C THR A 330 1.71 7.53 -21.98
N PRO A 331 1.50 6.28 -22.46
CA PRO A 331 1.02 6.02 -23.80
C PRO A 331 -0.37 6.59 -24.11
N CYS A 332 -1.14 7.04 -23.11
CA CYS A 332 -2.47 7.61 -23.30
C CYS A 332 -2.47 9.13 -23.55
N VAL A 333 -1.44 9.84 -23.09
CA VAL A 333 -1.33 11.31 -23.24
C VAL A 333 -0.50 11.68 -24.48
N LEU A 334 0.48 10.86 -24.85
CA LEU A 334 1.33 11.07 -26.03
C LEU A 334 0.56 11.19 -27.36
N PRO A 335 -0.51 10.40 -27.64
CA PRO A 335 -1.33 10.53 -28.85
C PRO A 335 -2.07 11.88 -28.96
N MET A 336 -2.20 12.63 -27.86
CA MET A 336 -2.85 13.94 -27.85
C MET A 336 -1.98 15.04 -28.47
N ILE A 337 -0.65 14.89 -28.46
CA ILE A 337 0.27 15.87 -29.04
C ILE A 337 0.04 16.00 -30.56
N PRO A 338 -0.05 14.92 -31.36
CA PRO A 338 -0.45 14.99 -32.77
C PRO A 338 -1.83 15.61 -33.00
N ILE A 339 -2.81 15.33 -32.14
CA ILE A 339 -4.17 15.88 -32.26
C ILE A 339 -4.12 17.40 -32.07
N LEU A 340 -3.52 17.89 -30.98
CA LEU A 340 -3.33 19.32 -30.75
C LEU A 340 -2.50 19.98 -31.86
N SER A 341 -1.43 19.33 -32.30
CA SER A 341 -0.59 19.83 -33.41
C SER A 341 -1.40 19.95 -34.70
N SER A 342 -2.25 18.97 -35.06
CA SER A 342 -3.11 19.03 -36.24
C SER A 342 -4.20 20.10 -36.15
N ILE A 343 -4.78 20.32 -34.96
CA ILE A 343 -5.78 21.37 -34.71
C ILE A 343 -5.14 22.77 -34.77
N ILE A 344 -3.92 22.91 -34.24
CA ILE A 344 -3.19 24.17 -34.26
C ILE A 344 -2.67 24.46 -35.67
N VAL A 345 -1.98 23.50 -36.32
CA VAL A 345 -1.41 23.67 -37.67
C VAL A 345 -2.49 23.77 -38.76
N GLY A 346 -3.65 23.12 -38.56
CA GLY A 346 -4.81 23.20 -39.47
C GLY A 346 -5.47 24.58 -39.56
N GLN A 347 -5.10 25.54 -38.71
CA GLN A 347 -5.62 26.93 -38.74
C GLN A 347 -4.88 27.88 -39.72
N GLY A 348 -3.92 27.37 -40.50
CA GLY A 348 -3.30 28.09 -41.61
C GLY A 348 -2.11 29.00 -41.23
N PRO A 349 -1.50 29.69 -42.22
CA PRO A 349 -0.20 30.36 -42.09
C PRO A 349 -0.16 31.66 -41.25
N GLN A 350 -1.28 32.07 -40.63
CA GLN A 350 -1.41 33.30 -39.82
C GLN A 350 -1.46 33.02 -38.31
N LEU A 351 -0.84 31.93 -37.86
CA LEU A 351 -0.80 31.57 -36.44
C LEU A 351 0.26 32.40 -35.70
N THR A 352 -0.20 33.33 -34.88
CA THR A 352 0.65 33.97 -33.88
C THR A 352 0.87 33.04 -32.69
N THR A 353 2.08 33.01 -32.13
CA THR A 353 2.45 32.18 -30.96
C THR A 353 1.51 32.39 -29.78
N GLY A 354 0.96 33.61 -29.62
CA GLY A 354 -0.03 33.93 -28.58
C GLY A 354 -1.37 33.21 -28.77
N LYS A 355 -1.84 33.01 -30.00
CA LYS A 355 -3.08 32.27 -30.27
C LYS A 355 -2.91 30.77 -29.99
N ALA A 356 -1.75 30.20 -30.33
CA ALA A 356 -1.39 28.82 -30.01
C ALA A 356 -1.30 28.57 -28.49
N PHE A 357 -0.74 29.53 -27.73
CA PHE A 357 -0.72 29.49 -26.26
C PHE A 357 -2.13 29.58 -25.66
N LEU A 358 -2.98 30.48 -26.17
CA LEU A 358 -4.35 30.64 -25.68
C LEU A 358 -5.17 29.36 -25.91
N LEU A 359 -5.11 28.79 -27.11
CA LEU A 359 -5.80 27.55 -27.46
C LEU A 359 -5.34 26.38 -26.58
N SER A 360 -4.02 26.21 -26.41
CA SER A 360 -3.45 25.15 -25.57
C SER A 360 -3.80 25.33 -24.07
N SER A 361 -3.84 26.57 -23.59
CA SER A 361 -4.22 26.86 -22.19
C SER A 361 -5.69 26.56 -21.92
N VAL A 362 -6.59 26.92 -22.84
CA VAL A 362 -8.03 26.64 -22.74
C VAL A 362 -8.28 25.14 -22.76
N TYR A 363 -7.56 24.41 -23.63
CA TYR A 363 -7.61 22.95 -23.67
C TYR A 363 -7.25 22.31 -22.32
N VAL A 364 -6.12 22.72 -21.74
CA VAL A 364 -5.63 22.20 -20.44
C VAL A 364 -6.57 22.59 -19.30
N LEU A 365 -7.08 23.83 -19.28
CA LEU A 365 -8.04 24.27 -18.26
C LEU A 365 -9.34 23.48 -18.30
N ALA A 366 -9.87 23.19 -19.50
CA ALA A 366 -11.08 22.38 -19.63
C ALA A 366 -10.86 20.94 -19.13
N MET A 367 -9.69 20.34 -19.45
CA MET A 367 -9.31 19.03 -18.93
C MET A 367 -9.19 19.05 -17.40
N ALA A 368 -8.50 20.05 -16.84
CA ALA A 368 -8.28 20.19 -15.40
C ALA A 368 -9.59 20.35 -14.63
N LEU A 369 -10.51 21.20 -15.12
CA LEU A 369 -11.84 21.35 -14.52
C LEU A 369 -12.64 20.05 -14.54
N THR A 370 -12.54 19.27 -15.63
CA THR A 370 -13.25 17.99 -15.75
C THR A 370 -12.73 16.95 -14.75
N TYR A 371 -11.42 16.84 -14.57
CA TYR A 371 -10.84 15.94 -13.57
C TYR A 371 -11.06 16.38 -12.13
N THR A 372 -10.99 17.68 -11.85
CA THR A 372 -11.35 18.21 -10.54
C THR A 372 -12.83 17.92 -10.23
N LEU A 373 -13.74 18.13 -11.18
CA LEU A 373 -15.16 17.82 -11.00
C LEU A 373 -15.38 16.32 -10.78
N ALA A 374 -14.77 15.47 -11.61
CA ALA A 374 -14.86 14.01 -11.46
C ALA A 374 -14.31 13.54 -10.11
N GLY A 375 -13.22 14.13 -9.64
CA GLY A 375 -12.61 13.83 -8.34
C GLY A 375 -13.46 14.26 -7.15
N VAL A 376 -14.04 15.46 -7.20
CA VAL A 376 -14.96 15.95 -6.16
C VAL A 376 -16.21 15.08 -6.10
N LEU A 377 -16.80 14.75 -7.26
CA LEU A 377 -17.94 13.84 -7.33
C LEU A 377 -17.58 12.45 -6.79
N ALA A 378 -16.43 11.89 -7.17
CA ALA A 378 -15.97 10.60 -6.67
C ALA A 378 -15.71 10.60 -5.16
N GLY A 379 -15.18 11.70 -4.59
CA GLY A 379 -15.05 11.89 -3.14
C GLY A 379 -16.39 11.92 -2.41
N LEU A 380 -17.44 12.48 -3.04
CA LEU A 380 -18.80 12.52 -2.50
C LEU A 380 -19.52 11.16 -2.61
N PHE A 381 -19.26 10.37 -3.67
CA PHE A 381 -19.90 9.05 -3.88
C PHE A 381 -19.22 7.88 -3.16
N GLY A 382 -18.00 8.07 -2.63
CA GLY A 382 -17.31 7.11 -1.76
C GLY A 382 -16.85 5.81 -2.44
N ALA A 383 -16.46 4.81 -1.63
CA ALA A 383 -15.83 3.55 -2.05
C ALA A 383 -16.65 2.70 -3.07
N ASN A 384 -17.92 3.02 -3.28
CA ASN A 384 -18.80 2.33 -4.23
C ASN A 384 -18.46 2.63 -5.70
N LEU A 385 -17.81 3.76 -6.01
CA LEU A 385 -17.46 4.10 -7.40
C LEU A 385 -16.40 3.15 -7.98
N GLN A 386 -15.48 2.66 -7.14
CA GLN A 386 -14.44 1.72 -7.56
C GLN A 386 -15.03 0.36 -7.92
N VAL A 387 -16.04 -0.12 -7.18
CA VAL A 387 -16.77 -1.36 -7.48
C VAL A 387 -17.58 -1.21 -8.77
N ALA A 388 -18.17 -0.04 -9.03
CA ALA A 388 -18.91 0.22 -10.25
C ALA A 388 -18.00 0.28 -11.50
N LEU A 389 -16.81 0.90 -11.39
CA LEU A 389 -15.85 0.98 -12.50
C LEU A 389 -15.16 -0.36 -12.82
N GLN A 390 -15.16 -1.31 -11.89
CA GLN A 390 -14.63 -2.67 -12.10
C GLN A 390 -15.68 -3.64 -12.69
N ASN A 391 -16.89 -3.18 -13.02
CA ASN A 391 -17.87 -4.03 -13.67
C ASN A 391 -17.35 -4.52 -15.04
N PRO A 392 -17.44 -5.83 -15.36
CA PRO A 392 -16.99 -6.39 -16.63
C PRO A 392 -17.52 -5.67 -17.86
N TRP A 393 -18.76 -5.16 -17.81
CA TRP A 393 -19.34 -4.39 -18.92
C TRP A 393 -18.64 -3.04 -19.13
N VAL A 394 -18.27 -2.35 -18.05
CA VAL A 394 -17.59 -1.05 -18.11
C VAL A 394 -16.14 -1.23 -18.57
N LEU A 395 -15.42 -2.19 -18.01
CA LEU A 395 -14.07 -2.58 -18.43
C LEU A 395 -14.04 -3.02 -19.91
N GLY A 396 -15.03 -3.82 -20.33
CA GLY A 396 -15.18 -4.24 -21.72
C GLY A 396 -15.45 -3.08 -22.68
N ALA A 397 -16.29 -2.11 -22.28
CA ALA A 397 -16.52 -0.89 -23.06
C ALA A 397 -15.24 -0.07 -23.23
N PHE A 398 -14.45 0.12 -22.15
CA PHE A 398 -13.17 0.81 -22.24
C PHE A 398 -12.19 0.07 -23.15
N ALA A 399 -12.01 -1.24 -22.96
CA ALA A 399 -11.13 -2.05 -23.81
C ALA A 399 -11.50 -1.91 -25.30
N LEU A 400 -12.81 -1.92 -25.63
CA LEU A 400 -13.28 -1.73 -27.00
C LEU A 400 -12.95 -0.35 -27.55
N VAL A 401 -13.08 0.71 -26.74
CA VAL A 401 -12.66 2.07 -27.12
C VAL A 401 -11.16 2.12 -27.42
N PHE A 402 -10.30 1.48 -26.62
CA PHE A 402 -8.87 1.42 -26.89
C PHE A 402 -8.55 0.66 -28.18
N VAL A 403 -9.24 -0.46 -28.45
CA VAL A 403 -9.10 -1.19 -29.72
C VAL A 403 -9.51 -0.31 -30.91
N ALA A 404 -10.63 0.41 -30.80
CA ALA A 404 -11.09 1.32 -31.84
C ALA A 404 -10.10 2.45 -32.11
N LEU A 405 -9.54 3.06 -31.05
CA LEU A 405 -8.53 4.11 -31.19
C LEU A 405 -7.22 3.57 -31.81
N ALA A 406 -6.80 2.37 -31.44
CA ALA A 406 -5.63 1.74 -32.02
C ALA A 406 -5.81 1.43 -33.52
N LEU A 407 -6.97 0.91 -33.92
CA LEU A 407 -7.30 0.67 -35.34
C LEU A 407 -7.33 1.95 -36.17
N SER A 408 -7.77 3.06 -35.58
CA SER A 408 -7.69 4.40 -36.18
C SER A 408 -6.23 4.84 -36.38
N MET A 409 -5.35 4.57 -35.41
CA MET A 409 -3.91 4.88 -35.54
C MET A 409 -3.19 4.02 -36.58
N PHE A 410 -3.61 2.77 -36.80
CA PHE A 410 -3.10 1.94 -37.91
C PHE A 410 -3.60 2.39 -39.29
N GLY A 411 -4.51 3.38 -39.35
CA GLY A 411 -5.06 3.90 -40.60
C GLY A 411 -6.07 2.98 -41.27
N PHE A 412 -6.61 1.98 -40.57
CA PHE A 412 -7.67 1.09 -41.10
C PHE A 412 -8.95 1.87 -41.40
N TYR A 413 -9.25 2.88 -40.59
CA TYR A 413 -10.27 3.88 -40.82
C TYR A 413 -9.86 5.17 -40.14
N GLU A 414 -9.98 6.32 -40.82
CA GLU A 414 -9.98 7.58 -40.09
C GLU A 414 -11.35 7.75 -39.44
N LEU A 415 -11.42 8.13 -38.16
CA LEU A 415 -12.66 8.63 -37.53
C LEU A 415 -13.05 9.96 -38.20
N GLN A 416 -13.44 9.92 -39.47
CA GLN A 416 -14.08 11.03 -40.14
C GLN A 416 -15.55 10.98 -39.75
N LEU A 417 -15.98 12.00 -39.02
CA LEU A 417 -17.40 12.28 -38.78
C LEU A 417 -18.20 12.08 -40.09
N PRO A 418 -19.37 11.42 -40.08
CA PRO A 418 -20.11 11.15 -41.31
C PRO A 418 -20.36 12.45 -42.08
N ALA A 419 -20.22 12.42 -43.41
CA ALA A 419 -20.19 13.62 -44.25
C ALA A 419 -21.40 14.56 -44.06
N SER A 420 -22.56 14.02 -43.64
CA SER A 420 -23.77 14.78 -43.29
C SER A 420 -23.65 15.55 -41.97
N LEU A 421 -22.97 14.97 -40.96
CA LEU A 421 -22.64 15.66 -39.70
C LEU A 421 -21.50 16.64 -39.95
N GLN A 422 -20.46 16.27 -40.71
CA GLN A 422 -19.38 17.19 -41.06
C GLN A 422 -19.89 18.39 -41.84
N THR A 423 -20.77 18.23 -42.83
CA THR A 423 -21.32 19.38 -43.57
C THR A 423 -22.23 20.25 -42.71
N ARG A 424 -23.01 19.68 -41.79
CA ARG A 424 -23.84 20.46 -40.84
C ARG A 424 -23.00 21.18 -39.78
N LEU A 425 -22.01 20.50 -39.20
CA LEU A 425 -21.04 21.08 -38.26
C LEU A 425 -20.15 22.10 -38.96
N ASN A 426 -19.71 21.85 -40.19
CA ASN A 426 -18.94 22.81 -40.99
C ASN A 426 -19.80 23.97 -41.48
N ALA A 427 -21.11 23.81 -41.69
CA ALA A 427 -22.01 24.94 -41.95
C ALA A 427 -22.26 25.79 -40.68
N LEU A 428 -22.34 25.14 -39.51
CA LEU A 428 -22.40 25.81 -38.20
C LEU A 428 -21.06 26.46 -37.83
N ALA A 429 -19.94 25.82 -38.19
CA ALA A 429 -18.58 26.28 -37.97
C ALA A 429 -18.11 27.28 -39.03
N ASN A 430 -18.66 27.31 -40.25
CA ASN A 430 -18.42 28.42 -41.18
C ASN A 430 -19.13 29.69 -40.73
N LYS A 431 -20.22 29.56 -39.94
CA LYS A 431 -20.82 30.70 -39.22
C LYS A 431 -20.02 31.12 -37.99
N GLN A 432 -19.12 30.26 -37.49
CA GLN A 432 -18.23 30.54 -36.35
C GLN A 432 -16.77 30.31 -36.76
N GLN A 433 -16.15 31.34 -37.34
CA GLN A 433 -14.73 31.37 -37.76
C GLN A 433 -13.85 30.34 -37.01
N GLY A 434 -13.32 29.37 -37.73
CA GLY A 434 -12.57 28.23 -37.21
C GLY A 434 -11.50 28.62 -36.17
N GLY A 435 -11.58 28.00 -34.99
CA GLY A 435 -10.70 28.25 -33.85
C GLY A 435 -11.38 28.83 -32.61
N THR A 436 -12.66 28.53 -32.38
CA THR A 436 -13.36 28.97 -31.16
C THR A 436 -12.82 28.25 -29.93
N LEU A 437 -12.55 29.03 -28.87
CA LEU A 437 -12.16 28.51 -27.54
C LEU A 437 -13.12 27.42 -27.06
N THR A 438 -14.40 27.51 -27.43
CA THR A 438 -15.45 26.55 -27.10
C THR A 438 -15.20 25.16 -27.69
N GLY A 439 -14.78 25.05 -28.95
CA GLY A 439 -14.53 23.74 -29.57
C GLY A 439 -13.33 23.03 -28.94
N VAL A 440 -12.31 23.80 -28.59
CA VAL A 440 -11.09 23.30 -27.92
C VAL A 440 -11.39 22.90 -26.47
N ALA A 441 -12.26 23.63 -25.77
CA ALA A 441 -12.71 23.27 -24.43
C ALA A 441 -13.52 21.96 -24.42
N ILE A 442 -14.44 21.77 -25.38
CA ILE A 442 -15.21 20.52 -25.50
C ILE A 442 -14.29 19.33 -25.77
N MET A 443 -13.33 19.49 -26.69
CA MET A 443 -12.34 18.43 -26.96
C MET A 443 -11.46 18.15 -25.75
N GLY A 444 -11.09 19.16 -24.96
CA GLY A 444 -10.37 18.98 -23.69
C GLY A 444 -11.16 18.17 -22.66
N ALA A 445 -12.46 18.44 -22.50
CA ALA A 445 -13.33 17.68 -21.59
C ALA A 445 -13.52 16.22 -22.02
N LEU A 446 -13.75 15.97 -23.32
CA LEU A 446 -13.86 14.61 -23.87
C LEU A 446 -12.56 13.83 -23.70
N SER A 447 -11.42 14.51 -23.84
CA SER A 447 -10.10 13.90 -23.69
C SER A 447 -9.82 13.48 -22.25
N ALA A 448 -10.28 14.25 -21.25
CA ALA A 448 -10.21 13.86 -19.85
C ALA A 448 -10.93 12.52 -19.59
N LEU A 449 -12.10 12.31 -20.21
CA LEU A 449 -12.85 11.05 -20.08
C LEU A 449 -12.11 9.86 -20.68
N ILE A 450 -11.46 10.04 -21.84
CA ILE A 450 -10.70 9.00 -22.54
C ILE A 450 -9.42 8.63 -21.77
N VAL A 451 -8.76 9.62 -21.17
CA VAL A 451 -7.50 9.43 -20.44
C VAL A 451 -7.73 8.86 -19.02
N GLY A 452 -8.96 8.95 -18.50
CA GLY A 452 -9.36 8.48 -17.16
C GLY A 452 -8.86 7.07 -16.77
N PRO A 453 -9.01 6.03 -17.62
CA PRO A 453 -8.52 4.68 -17.33
C PRO A 453 -7.00 4.60 -17.09
N CYS A 454 -6.21 5.47 -17.72
CA CYS A 454 -4.75 5.45 -17.62
C CYS A 454 -4.22 6.23 -16.39
N VAL A 455 -5.06 7.10 -15.82
CA VAL A 455 -4.75 7.89 -14.61
C VAL A 455 -5.38 7.24 -13.37
N ALA A 456 -6.11 6.13 -13.52
CA ALA A 456 -6.84 5.49 -12.42
C ALA A 456 -6.00 5.19 -11.16
N PRO A 457 -4.73 4.69 -11.25
CA PRO A 457 -3.97 4.37 -10.03
C PRO A 457 -3.57 5.61 -9.19
N PRO A 458 -2.98 6.68 -9.77
CA PRO A 458 -2.75 7.94 -9.03
C PRO A 458 -4.05 8.58 -8.52
N LEU A 459 -5.12 8.51 -9.31
CA LEU A 459 -6.43 9.06 -8.95
C LEU A 459 -7.05 8.29 -7.78
N ALA A 460 -6.91 6.97 -7.72
CA ALA A 460 -7.34 6.15 -6.59
C ALA A 460 -6.62 6.52 -5.29
N GLY A 461 -5.30 6.74 -5.33
CA GLY A 461 -4.55 7.23 -4.16
C GLY A 461 -5.03 8.59 -3.66
N ALA A 462 -5.34 9.51 -4.59
CA ALA A 462 -5.95 10.80 -4.24
C ALA A 462 -7.33 10.63 -3.60
N LEU A 463 -8.19 9.77 -4.17
CA LEU A 463 -9.54 9.53 -3.69
C LEU A 463 -9.57 8.86 -2.32
N ILE A 464 -8.67 7.91 -2.06
CA ILE A 464 -8.51 7.28 -0.74
C ILE A 464 -8.06 8.32 0.29
N TYR A 465 -7.11 9.18 -0.07
CA TYR A 465 -6.66 10.27 0.80
C TYR A 465 -7.78 11.26 1.12
N ILE A 466 -8.58 11.66 0.13
CA ILE A 466 -9.76 12.52 0.29
C ILE A 466 -10.82 11.84 1.16
N GLY A 467 -11.07 10.55 0.93
CA GLY A 467 -12.04 9.76 1.69
C GLY A 467 -11.64 9.60 3.17
N GLN A 468 -10.35 9.55 3.47
CA GLN A 468 -9.85 9.46 4.85
C GLN A 468 -9.73 10.81 5.56
N THR A 469 -9.42 11.89 4.83
CA THR A 469 -9.22 13.23 5.41
C THR A 469 -10.48 14.09 5.41
N GLY A 470 -11.45 13.79 4.55
CA GLY A 470 -12.69 14.57 4.39
C GLY A 470 -12.51 15.94 3.74
N ASP A 471 -11.28 16.31 3.32
CA ASP A 471 -10.98 17.61 2.74
C ASP A 471 -11.11 17.58 1.21
N ALA A 472 -12.34 17.84 0.74
CA ALA A 472 -12.68 17.91 -0.67
C ALA A 472 -11.96 19.03 -1.43
N LEU A 473 -11.56 20.12 -0.75
CA LEU A 473 -10.88 21.26 -1.36
C LEU A 473 -9.41 20.92 -1.64
N LEU A 474 -8.74 20.25 -0.71
CA LEU A 474 -7.40 19.71 -0.90
C LEU A 474 -7.38 18.65 -2.02
N GLY A 475 -8.36 17.75 -2.03
CA GLY A 475 -8.52 16.76 -3.09
C GLY A 475 -8.71 17.36 -4.48
N GLY A 476 -9.64 18.31 -4.59
CA GLY A 476 -9.94 19.00 -5.85
C GLY A 476 -8.76 19.80 -6.38
N SER A 477 -8.02 20.49 -5.49
CA SER A 477 -6.82 21.25 -5.85
C SER A 477 -5.63 20.37 -6.21
N ALA A 478 -5.45 19.21 -5.57
CA ALA A 478 -4.42 18.23 -5.93
C ALA A 478 -4.66 17.65 -7.34
N LEU A 479 -5.90 17.26 -7.67
CA LEU A 479 -6.27 16.78 -9.00
C LEU A 479 -6.17 17.87 -10.07
N PHE A 480 -6.48 19.12 -9.70
CA PHE A 480 -6.27 20.28 -10.57
C PHE A 480 -4.78 20.47 -10.88
N ALA A 481 -3.93 20.42 -9.85
CA ALA A 481 -2.48 20.55 -9.98
C ALA A 481 -1.86 19.42 -10.82
N MET A 482 -2.31 18.18 -10.64
CA MET A 482 -1.91 17.05 -11.48
C MET A 482 -2.26 17.27 -12.96
N SER A 483 -3.48 17.73 -13.23
CA SER A 483 -3.94 18.03 -14.60
C SER A 483 -3.13 19.16 -15.23
N LEU A 484 -2.78 20.20 -14.46
CA LEU A 484 -1.86 21.24 -14.90
C LEU A 484 -0.47 20.69 -15.20
N GLY A 485 0.05 19.80 -14.35
CA GLY A 485 1.34 19.11 -14.55
C GLY A 485 1.39 18.37 -15.88
N MET A 486 0.33 17.62 -16.21
CA MET A 486 0.20 16.95 -17.51
C MET A 486 0.11 17.93 -18.70
N GLY A 487 -0.53 19.08 -18.47
CA GLY A 487 -0.76 20.10 -19.48
C GLY A 487 0.45 20.96 -19.81
N VAL A 488 1.42 21.10 -18.90
CA VAL A 488 2.62 21.93 -19.13
C VAL A 488 3.40 21.46 -20.37
N PRO A 489 3.77 20.18 -20.52
CA PRO A 489 4.44 19.72 -21.74
C PRO A 489 3.58 19.89 -23.01
N LEU A 490 2.25 19.76 -22.92
CA LEU A 490 1.34 19.97 -24.05
C LEU A 490 1.32 21.44 -24.50
N ILE A 491 1.30 22.38 -23.55
CA ILE A 491 1.37 23.81 -23.84
C ILE A 491 2.72 24.15 -24.47
N ILE A 492 3.81 23.60 -23.93
CA ILE A 492 5.17 23.76 -24.48
C ILE A 492 5.21 23.21 -25.92
N ALA A 493 4.72 22.00 -26.16
CA ALA A 493 4.69 21.38 -27.48
C ALA A 493 3.78 22.14 -28.47
N GLY A 494 2.62 22.62 -28.02
CA GLY A 494 1.69 23.41 -28.85
C GLY A 494 2.22 24.78 -29.22
N THR A 495 2.96 25.44 -28.32
CA THR A 495 3.56 26.76 -28.56
C THR A 495 4.84 26.70 -29.41
N LEU A 496 5.71 25.70 -29.17
CA LEU A 496 6.94 25.49 -29.94
C LEU A 496 6.69 24.77 -31.27
N GLY A 497 5.60 24.01 -31.37
CA GLY A 497 5.27 23.19 -32.53
C GLY A 497 5.00 23.99 -33.80
N GLY A 498 4.54 25.25 -33.69
CA GLY A 498 4.39 26.12 -34.85
C GLY A 498 5.70 26.53 -35.53
N LYS A 499 6.85 26.41 -34.84
CA LYS A 499 8.17 26.87 -35.33
C LYS A 499 9.20 25.74 -35.49
N TYR A 500 9.12 24.68 -34.69
CA TYR A 500 10.13 23.62 -34.61
C TYR A 500 9.64 22.21 -34.91
N LEU A 501 8.32 21.96 -34.99
CA LEU A 501 7.85 20.63 -35.39
C LEU A 501 7.98 20.46 -36.92
N PRO A 502 8.67 19.43 -37.41
CA PRO A 502 8.66 19.09 -38.83
C PRO A 502 7.21 18.77 -39.26
N HIS A 503 6.87 19.09 -40.51
CA HIS A 503 5.57 18.71 -41.08
C HIS A 503 5.36 17.20 -40.89
N ALA A 504 4.11 16.79 -40.66
CA ALA A 504 3.74 15.38 -40.52
C ALA A 504 4.16 14.60 -41.79
N GLY A 505 5.33 13.96 -41.75
CA GLY A 505 5.86 13.07 -42.78
C GLY A 505 5.86 11.62 -42.32
N GLY A 506 6.50 10.72 -43.07
CA GLY A 506 6.48 9.26 -42.81
C GLY A 506 7.04 8.81 -41.44
N TRP A 507 7.73 9.69 -40.71
CA TRP A 507 8.08 9.42 -39.30
C TRP A 507 6.83 9.36 -38.40
N MET A 508 5.80 10.17 -38.67
CA MET A 508 4.54 10.17 -37.92
C MET A 508 3.80 8.83 -38.03
N ASP A 509 3.86 8.18 -39.20
CA ASP A 509 3.23 6.87 -39.39
C ASP A 509 3.92 5.78 -38.59
N THR A 510 5.25 5.87 -38.44
CA THR A 510 6.01 4.97 -37.55
C THR A 510 5.61 5.18 -36.10
N VAL A 511 5.47 6.44 -35.67
CA VAL A 511 5.03 6.80 -34.30
C VAL A 511 3.61 6.29 -34.03
N LYS A 512 2.67 6.51 -34.95
CA LYS A 512 1.28 6.01 -34.85
C LYS A 512 1.24 4.49 -34.72
N ALA A 513 2.05 3.77 -35.51
CA ALA A 513 2.12 2.32 -35.44
C ALA A 513 2.63 1.82 -34.08
N ILE A 514 3.69 2.41 -33.52
CA ILE A 514 4.20 2.06 -32.18
C ILE A 514 3.12 2.28 -31.11
N PHE A 515 2.51 3.47 -31.09
CA PHE A 515 1.49 3.79 -30.08
C PHE A 515 0.21 2.96 -30.24
N GLY A 516 -0.18 2.61 -31.48
CA GLY A 516 -1.28 1.68 -31.74
C GLY A 516 -1.04 0.30 -31.13
N VAL A 517 0.17 -0.25 -31.26
CA VAL A 517 0.54 -1.53 -30.65
C VAL A 517 0.51 -1.44 -29.12
N VAL A 518 1.04 -0.36 -28.54
CA VAL A 518 1.00 -0.15 -27.08
C VAL A 518 -0.44 0.00 -26.57
N MET A 519 -1.31 0.71 -27.30
CA MET A 519 -2.73 0.82 -26.95
C MET A 519 -3.46 -0.53 -27.01
N LEU A 520 -3.17 -1.38 -28.00
CA LEU A 520 -3.68 -2.75 -28.03
C LEU A 520 -3.14 -3.59 -26.87
N GLY A 521 -1.87 -3.43 -26.50
CA GLY A 521 -1.29 -4.08 -25.32
C GLY A 521 -2.01 -3.69 -24.03
N LEU A 522 -2.33 -2.40 -23.85
CA LEU A 522 -3.12 -1.92 -22.72
C LEU A 522 -4.57 -2.42 -22.77
N ALA A 523 -5.19 -2.47 -23.95
CA ALA A 523 -6.53 -3.03 -24.10
C ALA A 523 -6.56 -4.51 -23.70
N LEU A 524 -5.55 -5.30 -24.09
CA LEU A 524 -5.40 -6.69 -23.67
C LEU A 524 -5.15 -6.82 -22.17
N TRP A 525 -4.32 -5.95 -21.59
CA TRP A 525 -4.08 -5.92 -20.15
C TRP A 525 -5.35 -5.61 -19.34
N ILE A 526 -6.19 -4.69 -19.82
CA ILE A 526 -7.50 -4.43 -19.21
C ILE A 526 -8.45 -5.62 -19.42
N ALA A 527 -8.45 -6.22 -20.60
CA ALA A 527 -9.28 -7.36 -20.96
C ALA A 527 -8.91 -8.65 -20.21
N GLU A 528 -7.66 -8.78 -19.73
CA GLU A 528 -7.21 -9.93 -18.92
C GLU A 528 -8.05 -10.13 -17.65
N ARG A 529 -8.69 -9.06 -17.15
CA ARG A 529 -9.61 -9.15 -16.00
C ARG A 529 -10.92 -9.88 -16.31
N ILE A 530 -11.27 -10.04 -17.59
CA ILE A 530 -12.55 -10.62 -18.05
C ILE A 530 -12.32 -11.89 -18.88
N LEU A 531 -11.17 -12.01 -19.56
CA LEU A 531 -10.88 -13.12 -20.47
C LEU A 531 -10.15 -14.27 -19.76
N PRO A 532 -10.41 -15.53 -20.14
CA PRO A 532 -9.64 -16.66 -19.63
C PRO A 532 -8.17 -16.54 -20.07
N PHE A 533 -7.26 -16.95 -19.18
CA PHE A 533 -5.83 -16.69 -19.33
C PHE A 533 -5.25 -17.22 -20.65
N TRP A 534 -5.70 -18.38 -21.16
CA TRP A 534 -5.26 -18.91 -22.47
C TRP A 534 -5.53 -17.93 -23.62
N LEU A 535 -6.65 -17.18 -23.55
CA LEU A 535 -7.10 -16.31 -24.62
C LEU A 535 -6.25 -15.04 -24.62
N VAL A 536 -5.90 -14.55 -23.44
CA VAL A 536 -5.00 -13.42 -23.24
C VAL A 536 -3.63 -13.72 -23.81
N VAL A 537 -3.04 -14.89 -23.50
CA VAL A 537 -1.75 -15.30 -24.08
C VAL A 537 -1.83 -15.44 -25.61
N THR A 538 -2.91 -16.01 -26.13
CA THR A 538 -3.12 -16.17 -27.57
C THR A 538 -3.25 -14.84 -28.29
N LEU A 539 -4.05 -13.90 -27.75
CA LEU A 539 -4.22 -12.56 -28.30
C LEU A 539 -2.93 -11.74 -28.22
N SER A 540 -2.16 -11.90 -27.13
CA SER A 540 -0.85 -11.27 -26.97
C SER A 540 0.16 -11.80 -27.98
N ALA A 541 0.16 -13.12 -28.23
CA ALA A 541 0.97 -13.74 -29.26
C ALA A 541 0.58 -13.23 -30.66
N MET A 542 -0.71 -13.16 -30.98
CA MET A 542 -1.18 -12.58 -32.24
C MET A 542 -0.74 -11.12 -32.39
N LEU A 543 -0.87 -10.31 -31.34
CA LEU A 543 -0.45 -8.91 -31.36
C LEU A 543 1.05 -8.77 -31.66
N LEU A 544 1.91 -9.57 -31.02
CA LEU A 544 3.36 -9.54 -31.24
C LEU A 544 3.73 -10.00 -32.66
N ILE A 545 3.09 -11.05 -33.17
CA ILE A 545 3.31 -11.57 -34.52
C ILE A 545 2.89 -10.52 -35.57
N VAL A 546 1.69 -9.94 -35.44
CA VAL A 546 1.19 -8.92 -36.38
C VAL A 546 2.10 -7.68 -36.36
N SER A 547 2.54 -7.25 -35.18
CA SER A 547 3.48 -6.13 -35.02
C SER A 547 4.83 -6.42 -35.68
N ALA A 548 5.36 -7.63 -35.51
CA ALA A 548 6.60 -8.07 -36.13
C ALA A 548 6.53 -8.10 -37.67
N VAL A 549 5.40 -8.55 -38.22
CA VAL A 549 5.15 -8.53 -39.66
C VAL A 549 5.10 -7.10 -40.19
N TYR A 550 4.44 -6.19 -39.47
CA TYR A 550 4.34 -4.77 -39.84
C TYR A 550 5.71 -4.05 -39.80
N MET A 551 6.62 -4.49 -38.94
CA MET A 551 8.02 -4.04 -38.92
C MET A 551 8.89 -4.61 -40.05
N GLY A 552 8.33 -5.45 -40.92
CA GLY A 552 9.03 -6.01 -42.08
C GLY A 552 10.00 -7.15 -41.75
N ALA A 553 9.73 -7.91 -40.67
CA ALA A 553 10.58 -9.04 -40.23
C ALA A 553 10.77 -10.12 -41.32
N LEU A 554 9.81 -10.26 -42.23
CA LEU A 554 9.82 -11.25 -43.32
C LEU A 554 10.32 -10.69 -44.68
N GLU A 555 10.62 -9.40 -44.76
CA GLU A 555 11.07 -8.78 -46.02
C GLU A 555 12.58 -8.89 -46.22
N ALA A 556 13.02 -9.08 -47.46
CA ALA A 556 14.44 -9.08 -47.83
C ALA A 556 15.16 -7.75 -47.45
N THR A 557 16.42 -7.85 -47.04
CA THR A 557 17.25 -6.73 -46.51
C THR A 557 18.07 -5.98 -47.56
N THR A 558 17.85 -6.26 -48.84
CA THR A 558 18.62 -5.70 -49.96
C THR A 558 18.43 -4.17 -50.05
N GLY A 559 19.51 -3.41 -49.90
CA GLY A 559 19.55 -1.96 -50.11
C GLY A 559 19.00 -1.05 -49.00
N LYS A 560 18.59 -1.58 -47.82
CA LYS A 560 18.02 -0.75 -46.73
C LYS A 560 19.08 -0.17 -45.77
N SER A 561 18.79 1.00 -45.19
CA SER A 561 19.68 1.71 -44.24
C SER A 561 19.95 0.88 -42.97
N GLY A 562 21.06 1.17 -42.26
CA GLY A 562 21.44 0.45 -41.03
C GLY A 562 20.34 0.47 -39.95
N TRP A 563 19.58 1.56 -39.85
CA TRP A 563 18.47 1.70 -38.91
C TRP A 563 17.31 0.73 -39.21
N ALA A 564 16.99 0.55 -40.49
CA ALA A 564 15.96 -0.38 -40.93
C ALA A 564 16.33 -1.84 -40.64
N LYS A 565 17.63 -2.19 -40.67
CA LYS A 565 18.12 -3.53 -40.32
C LYS A 565 17.96 -3.83 -38.82
N LEU A 566 18.19 -2.84 -37.96
CA LEU A 566 18.01 -2.98 -36.51
C LEU A 566 16.52 -3.16 -36.13
N TRP A 567 15.63 -2.37 -36.72
CA TRP A 567 14.17 -2.52 -36.53
C TRP A 567 13.67 -3.91 -36.99
N LYS A 568 14.20 -4.44 -38.10
CA LYS A 568 13.90 -5.81 -38.52
C LYS A 568 14.38 -6.87 -37.53
N GLY A 569 15.57 -6.69 -36.96
CA GLY A 569 16.10 -7.60 -35.93
C GLY A 569 15.18 -7.66 -34.70
N LEU A 570 14.72 -6.50 -34.23
CA LEU A 570 13.74 -6.43 -33.15
C LEU A 570 12.41 -7.08 -33.52
N GLY A 571 11.92 -6.87 -34.75
CA GLY A 571 10.73 -7.53 -35.29
C GLY A 571 10.86 -9.06 -35.32
N LEU A 572 12.03 -9.59 -35.68
CA LEU A 572 12.28 -11.04 -35.68
C LEU A 572 12.26 -11.63 -34.26
N VAL A 573 12.84 -10.92 -33.29
CA VAL A 573 12.79 -11.33 -31.87
C VAL A 573 11.34 -11.35 -31.36
N LEU A 574 10.55 -10.33 -31.68
CA LEU A 574 9.12 -10.27 -31.34
C LEU A 574 8.32 -11.41 -31.99
N LEU A 575 8.63 -11.76 -33.24
CA LEU A 575 8.01 -12.90 -33.94
C LEU A 575 8.34 -14.22 -33.24
N ILE A 576 9.61 -14.47 -32.92
CA ILE A 576 10.05 -15.67 -32.22
C ILE A 576 9.35 -15.76 -30.85
N TRP A 577 9.29 -14.65 -30.10
CA TRP A 577 8.60 -14.61 -28.81
C TRP A 577 7.10 -14.89 -28.95
N GLY A 578 6.42 -14.30 -29.93
CA GLY A 578 5.01 -14.56 -30.22
C GLY A 578 4.75 -16.04 -30.55
N VAL A 579 5.63 -16.68 -31.33
CA VAL A 579 5.52 -18.11 -31.63
C VAL A 579 5.74 -18.96 -30.38
N LEU A 580 6.70 -18.61 -29.52
CA LEU A 580 6.94 -19.30 -28.26
C LEU A 580 5.72 -19.23 -27.32
N LEU A 581 5.01 -18.10 -27.29
CA LEU A 581 3.75 -17.97 -26.55
C LEU A 581 2.64 -18.88 -27.12
N LEU A 582 2.53 -19.04 -28.44
CA LEU A 582 1.58 -20.01 -29.02
C LEU A 582 1.95 -21.45 -28.65
N ILE A 583 3.25 -21.77 -28.58
CA ILE A 583 3.74 -23.08 -28.14
C ILE A 583 3.43 -23.32 -26.65
N SER A 584 3.50 -22.31 -25.78
CA SER A 584 3.18 -22.46 -24.36
C SER A 584 1.69 -22.77 -24.14
N VAL A 585 0.81 -22.12 -24.90
CA VAL A 585 -0.64 -22.44 -24.94
C VAL A 585 -0.87 -23.86 -25.44
N ALA A 586 -0.21 -24.27 -26.53
CA ALA A 586 -0.32 -25.62 -27.08
C ALA A 586 0.16 -26.71 -26.13
N ARG A 587 1.12 -26.40 -25.23
CA ARG A 587 1.60 -27.29 -24.16
C ARG A 587 0.69 -27.33 -22.93
N GLY A 588 -0.37 -26.52 -22.89
CA GLY A 588 -1.31 -26.45 -21.77
C GLY A 588 -0.78 -25.67 -20.55
N THR A 589 0.37 -25.01 -20.66
CA THR A 589 0.93 -24.13 -19.63
C THR A 589 1.12 -22.73 -20.21
N PRO A 590 0.02 -22.00 -20.48
CA PRO A 590 0.12 -20.61 -20.90
C PRO A 590 0.92 -19.84 -19.85
N ASP A 591 1.94 -19.11 -20.28
CA ASP A 591 2.76 -18.22 -19.45
C ASP A 591 3.35 -17.13 -20.35
N LEU A 592 3.33 -15.87 -19.88
CA LEU A 592 3.79 -14.70 -20.62
C LEU A 592 5.31 -14.49 -20.53
N LEU A 593 5.93 -14.88 -19.41
CA LEU A 593 7.35 -14.60 -19.12
C LEU A 593 8.24 -15.82 -19.32
N THR A 594 7.70 -17.04 -19.15
CA THR A 594 8.50 -18.28 -19.26
C THR A 594 7.88 -19.33 -20.20
N PRO A 595 7.70 -19.02 -21.50
CA PRO A 595 7.01 -19.90 -22.44
C PRO A 595 7.66 -21.29 -22.65
N LEU A 596 8.96 -21.43 -22.33
CA LEU A 596 9.69 -22.70 -22.43
C LEU A 596 9.79 -23.50 -21.13
N LYS A 597 9.28 -23.00 -19.99
CA LYS A 597 9.40 -23.72 -18.71
C LYS A 597 8.56 -25.00 -18.78
N ASN A 598 9.24 -26.13 -18.91
CA ASN A 598 8.60 -27.42 -19.05
C ASN A 598 8.19 -27.94 -17.66
N PRO A 599 6.91 -28.23 -17.37
CA PRO A 599 6.48 -28.72 -16.06
C PRO A 599 7.00 -30.13 -15.72
N GLY A 600 7.78 -30.77 -16.59
CA GLY A 600 8.35 -32.11 -16.39
C GLY A 600 9.88 -32.21 -16.42
N ALA A 601 10.62 -31.09 -16.47
CA ALA A 601 12.09 -31.09 -16.49
C ALA A 601 12.70 -30.70 -15.14
N THR A 602 12.21 -31.29 -14.07
CA THR A 602 12.95 -31.44 -12.81
C THR A 602 13.20 -32.92 -12.60
N THR A 603 14.41 -33.36 -12.93
CA THR A 603 14.96 -34.63 -12.47
C THR A 603 14.89 -34.68 -10.94
N GLY A 604 13.96 -35.47 -10.40
CA GLY A 604 13.95 -35.89 -8.99
C GLY A 604 12.96 -35.23 -8.03
N ALA A 605 11.83 -34.67 -8.48
CA ALA A 605 10.78 -34.21 -7.55
C ALA A 605 9.79 -35.33 -7.20
N THR A 606 9.75 -35.70 -5.93
CA THR A 606 8.70 -36.46 -5.24
C THR A 606 7.31 -36.01 -5.72
N PRO A 607 6.31 -36.90 -5.91
CA PRO A 607 4.99 -36.52 -6.40
C PRO A 607 4.42 -35.39 -5.56
N SER A 608 4.20 -34.23 -6.18
CA SER A 608 3.57 -33.08 -5.54
C SER A 608 2.14 -33.47 -5.16
N LEU A 609 1.83 -33.38 -3.86
CA LEU A 609 0.48 -33.61 -3.35
C LEU A 609 -0.42 -32.48 -3.87
N LYS A 610 -1.17 -32.71 -4.95
CA LYS A 610 -2.21 -31.76 -5.39
C LYS A 610 -3.28 -31.66 -4.31
N ILE A 611 -3.33 -30.51 -3.63
CA ILE A 611 -4.37 -30.19 -2.66
C ILE A 611 -5.68 -29.93 -3.40
N ASN A 612 -6.72 -30.71 -3.09
CA ASN A 612 -8.02 -30.57 -3.71
C ASN A 612 -8.91 -29.66 -2.84
N PHE A 613 -9.13 -28.43 -3.30
CA PHE A 613 -10.03 -27.49 -2.64
C PHE A 613 -11.48 -27.84 -2.95
N LYS A 614 -12.30 -28.02 -1.92
CA LYS A 614 -13.75 -28.19 -2.08
C LYS A 614 -14.43 -26.82 -2.15
N PRO A 615 -15.23 -26.53 -3.20
CA PRO A 615 -15.91 -25.25 -3.31
C PRO A 615 -17.05 -25.13 -2.29
N ILE A 616 -17.22 -23.94 -1.72
CA ILE A 616 -18.37 -23.56 -0.89
C ILE A 616 -18.94 -22.22 -1.35
N ASN A 617 -20.25 -22.02 -1.23
CA ASN A 617 -20.90 -20.78 -1.66
C ASN A 617 -21.68 -20.07 -0.54
N SER A 618 -22.10 -20.83 0.47
CA SER A 618 -22.96 -20.32 1.54
C SER A 618 -22.42 -20.65 2.93
N LEU A 619 -23.04 -20.02 3.93
CA LEU A 619 -22.73 -20.29 5.34
C LEU A 619 -23.21 -21.68 5.77
N ASP A 620 -24.30 -22.17 5.18
CA ASP A 620 -24.83 -23.51 5.41
C ASP A 620 -23.86 -24.58 4.87
N ASP A 621 -23.24 -24.34 3.70
CA ASP A 621 -22.20 -25.22 3.15
C ASP A 621 -20.99 -25.29 4.09
N LEU A 622 -20.58 -24.16 4.67
CA LEU A 622 -19.46 -24.12 5.62
C LEU A 622 -19.80 -24.92 6.88
N GLN A 623 -20.99 -24.72 7.45
CA GLN A 623 -21.43 -25.44 8.66
C GLN A 623 -21.45 -26.96 8.46
N ALA A 624 -21.74 -27.43 7.25
CA ALA A 624 -21.71 -28.87 6.94
C ALA A 624 -20.33 -29.50 7.18
N TYR A 625 -19.23 -28.75 7.06
CA TYR A 625 -17.86 -29.24 7.26
C TYR A 625 -17.29 -28.93 8.65
N LEU A 626 -17.91 -28.02 9.41
CA LEU A 626 -17.49 -27.69 10.78
C LEU A 626 -17.97 -28.76 11.77
N GLY A 627 -17.21 -28.98 12.84
CA GLY A 627 -17.59 -29.92 13.92
C GLY A 627 -17.46 -31.41 13.58
N GLN A 628 -16.85 -31.76 12.43
CA GLN A 628 -16.57 -33.16 12.04
C GLN A 628 -15.29 -33.73 12.68
N GLY A 629 -14.71 -33.07 13.69
CA GLY A 629 -13.50 -33.54 14.38
C GLY A 629 -12.20 -33.39 13.58
N GLN A 630 -12.23 -32.68 12.44
CA GLN A 630 -11.05 -32.33 11.65
C GLN A 630 -10.94 -30.81 11.50
N PRO A 631 -9.71 -30.25 11.55
CA PRO A 631 -9.53 -28.82 11.37
C PRO A 631 -9.81 -28.43 9.90
N VAL A 632 -10.45 -27.28 9.72
CA VAL A 632 -10.87 -26.78 8.41
C VAL A 632 -10.06 -25.55 8.05
N LEU A 633 -9.57 -25.51 6.81
CA LEU A 633 -8.92 -24.34 6.22
C LEU A 633 -9.85 -23.79 5.15
N LEU A 634 -10.32 -22.56 5.35
CA LEU A 634 -11.19 -21.88 4.40
C LEU A 634 -10.43 -20.75 3.70
N ASP A 635 -10.27 -20.86 2.39
CA ASP A 635 -9.66 -19.85 1.52
C ASP A 635 -10.73 -19.01 0.80
N PHE A 636 -10.73 -17.69 1.00
CA PHE A 636 -11.53 -16.74 0.23
C PHE A 636 -10.74 -16.28 -1.00
N TYR A 637 -11.26 -16.65 -2.17
CA TYR A 637 -10.62 -16.47 -3.47
C TYR A 637 -11.48 -15.60 -4.40
N ALA A 638 -10.83 -14.88 -5.32
CA ALA A 638 -11.50 -14.32 -6.49
C ALA A 638 -10.56 -14.24 -7.71
N ASP A 639 -11.09 -14.36 -8.93
CA ASP A 639 -10.30 -14.29 -10.17
C ASP A 639 -9.66 -12.91 -10.40
N TRP A 640 -10.31 -11.85 -9.92
CA TRP A 640 -9.81 -10.48 -9.99
C TRP A 640 -8.74 -10.17 -8.92
N CYS A 641 -8.53 -11.07 -7.96
CA CYS A 641 -7.58 -10.90 -6.86
C CYS A 641 -6.17 -11.39 -7.27
N ILE A 642 -5.30 -10.45 -7.62
CA ILE A 642 -3.90 -10.72 -8.01
C ILE A 642 -3.14 -11.42 -6.88
N SER A 643 -3.31 -10.94 -5.65
CA SER A 643 -2.71 -11.52 -4.44
C SER A 643 -3.13 -12.96 -4.18
N CYS A 644 -4.35 -13.35 -4.57
CA CYS A 644 -4.84 -14.72 -4.46
C CYS A 644 -4.08 -15.63 -5.44
N LYS A 645 -3.96 -15.19 -6.70
CA LYS A 645 -3.21 -15.91 -7.74
C LYS A 645 -1.73 -16.02 -7.42
N GLU A 646 -1.15 -14.99 -6.79
CA GLU A 646 0.22 -14.99 -6.29
C GLU A 646 0.40 -16.08 -5.22
N MET A 647 -0.47 -16.14 -4.22
CA MET A 647 -0.41 -17.18 -3.18
C MET A 647 -0.60 -18.59 -3.76
N GLU A 648 -1.52 -18.80 -4.70
CA GLU A 648 -1.68 -20.10 -5.36
C GLU A 648 -0.41 -20.54 -6.09
N ARG A 649 0.27 -19.59 -6.74
CA ARG A 649 1.42 -19.85 -7.59
C ARG A 649 2.72 -20.01 -6.81
N PHE A 650 2.92 -19.25 -5.74
CA PHE A 650 4.19 -19.20 -4.99
C PHE A 650 4.10 -19.81 -3.59
N THR A 651 2.94 -19.76 -2.93
CA THR A 651 2.77 -20.20 -1.54
C THR A 651 2.18 -21.61 -1.48
N PHE A 652 1.07 -21.88 -2.18
CA PHE A 652 0.39 -23.19 -2.17
C PHE A 652 1.06 -24.23 -3.07
N SER A 653 1.96 -23.81 -3.94
CA SER A 653 2.78 -24.70 -4.77
C SER A 653 3.97 -25.29 -4.01
N ASP A 654 4.33 -24.72 -2.85
CA ASP A 654 5.46 -25.17 -2.04
C ASP A 654 5.18 -26.55 -1.39
N PRO A 655 6.11 -27.53 -1.51
CA PRO A 655 5.92 -28.87 -0.95
C PRO A 655 5.70 -28.90 0.57
N GLN A 656 6.32 -28.01 1.35
CA GLN A 656 6.14 -27.95 2.80
C GLN A 656 4.75 -27.45 3.19
N VAL A 657 4.22 -26.49 2.41
CA VAL A 657 2.87 -25.97 2.57
C VAL A 657 1.85 -27.05 2.21
N GLN A 658 2.01 -27.73 1.07
CA GLN A 658 1.11 -28.81 0.64
C GLN A 658 1.05 -29.95 1.66
N ALA A 659 2.21 -30.40 2.17
CA ALA A 659 2.25 -31.47 3.17
C ALA A 659 1.42 -31.13 4.42
N ARG A 660 1.43 -29.87 4.87
CA ARG A 660 0.65 -29.43 6.04
C ARG A 660 -0.80 -29.15 5.72
N MET A 661 -1.11 -28.56 4.57
CA MET A 661 -2.49 -28.33 4.12
C MET A 661 -3.25 -29.65 3.96
N SER A 662 -2.58 -30.75 3.62
CA SER A 662 -3.19 -32.09 3.52
C SER A 662 -3.78 -32.61 4.83
N GLN A 663 -3.42 -32.01 5.97
CA GLN A 663 -3.93 -32.35 7.29
C GLN A 663 -5.21 -31.59 7.67
N PHE A 664 -5.64 -30.65 6.82
CA PHE A 664 -6.88 -29.89 6.95
C PHE A 664 -7.91 -30.33 5.91
N ILE A 665 -9.19 -30.11 6.21
CA ILE A 665 -10.22 -30.05 5.18
C ILE A 665 -10.07 -28.68 4.49
N THR A 666 -9.56 -28.66 3.27
CA THR A 666 -9.37 -27.44 2.48
C THR A 666 -10.65 -27.07 1.72
N LEU A 667 -11.26 -25.96 2.10
CA LEU A 667 -12.43 -25.36 1.47
C LEU A 667 -12.02 -24.07 0.75
N LYS A 668 -12.67 -23.79 -0.37
CA LYS A 668 -12.50 -22.53 -1.11
C LYS A 668 -13.84 -21.85 -1.33
N ALA A 669 -13.98 -20.63 -0.85
CA ALA A 669 -15.09 -19.73 -1.16
C ALA A 669 -14.68 -18.84 -2.33
N ASP A 670 -15.16 -19.16 -3.53
CA ASP A 670 -14.96 -18.32 -4.71
C ASP A 670 -16.00 -17.20 -4.72
N VAL A 671 -15.56 -15.97 -4.41
CA VAL A 671 -16.41 -14.78 -4.33
C VAL A 671 -16.30 -13.90 -5.58
N THR A 672 -15.80 -14.43 -6.70
CA THR A 672 -15.64 -13.71 -7.98
C THR A 672 -16.92 -13.04 -8.44
N ASP A 673 -18.05 -13.76 -8.39
CA ASP A 673 -19.36 -13.26 -8.82
C ASP A 673 -20.06 -12.36 -7.79
N ASN A 674 -19.54 -12.29 -6.55
CA ASN A 674 -20.08 -11.49 -5.46
C ASN A 674 -21.61 -11.63 -5.26
N ARG A 675 -22.11 -12.87 -5.27
CA ARG A 675 -23.53 -13.19 -5.08
C ARG A 675 -24.02 -12.78 -3.68
N PRO A 676 -25.34 -12.62 -3.46
CA PRO A 676 -25.89 -12.31 -2.13
C PRO A 676 -25.43 -13.29 -1.03
N GLU A 677 -25.32 -14.57 -1.37
CA GLU A 677 -24.81 -15.64 -0.50
C GLU A 677 -23.35 -15.40 -0.09
N HIS A 678 -22.50 -15.01 -1.05
CA HIS A 678 -21.10 -14.67 -0.81
C HIS A 678 -20.97 -13.45 0.12
N LYS A 679 -21.79 -12.42 -0.09
CA LYS A 679 -21.83 -11.23 0.78
C LYS A 679 -22.25 -11.60 2.20
N ALA A 680 -23.28 -12.43 2.36
CA ALA A 680 -23.73 -12.90 3.66
C ALA A 680 -22.63 -13.71 4.38
N LEU A 681 -21.94 -14.61 3.65
CA LEU A 681 -20.82 -15.39 4.18
C LEU A 681 -19.66 -14.49 4.65
N MET A 682 -19.23 -13.54 3.82
CA MET A 682 -18.17 -12.59 4.16
C MET A 682 -18.54 -11.71 5.35
N GLN A 683 -19.78 -11.20 5.39
CA GLN A 683 -20.26 -10.34 6.47
C GLN A 683 -20.35 -11.08 7.80
N ALA A 684 -20.81 -12.34 7.80
CA ALA A 684 -20.89 -13.16 9.00
C ALA A 684 -19.50 -13.47 9.60
N LEU A 685 -18.49 -13.66 8.74
CA LEU A 685 -17.11 -13.95 9.14
C LEU A 685 -16.25 -12.68 9.33
N GLY A 686 -16.80 -11.50 9.04
CA GLY A 686 -16.11 -10.21 9.16
C GLY A 686 -14.96 -10.05 8.17
N ILE A 687 -15.14 -10.52 6.93
CA ILE A 687 -14.17 -10.43 5.83
C ILE A 687 -14.62 -9.32 4.87
N ILE A 688 -13.70 -8.40 4.54
CA ILE A 688 -13.98 -7.26 3.67
C ILE A 688 -13.68 -7.61 2.19
N GLY A 689 -12.77 -8.55 1.95
CA GLY A 689 -12.43 -9.05 0.62
C GLY A 689 -11.29 -10.07 0.65
N PRO A 690 -11.04 -10.74 -0.50
CA PRO A 690 -9.93 -11.68 -0.68
C PRO A 690 -8.57 -10.98 -0.91
N PRO A 691 -7.42 -11.65 -0.66
CA PRO A 691 -7.29 -12.99 -0.11
C PRO A 691 -7.47 -12.97 1.41
N ALA A 692 -8.28 -13.90 1.90
CA ALA A 692 -8.43 -14.14 3.33
C ALA A 692 -8.52 -15.64 3.61
N ILE A 693 -7.67 -16.15 4.51
CA ILE A 693 -7.64 -17.56 4.88
C ILE A 693 -7.99 -17.67 6.35
N LEU A 694 -9.01 -18.47 6.65
CA LEU A 694 -9.50 -18.73 7.99
C LEU A 694 -9.20 -20.18 8.37
N PHE A 695 -8.86 -20.38 9.64
CA PHE A 695 -8.63 -21.70 10.22
C PHE A 695 -9.70 -21.98 11.27
N PHE A 696 -10.30 -23.15 11.20
CA PHE A 696 -11.23 -23.64 12.20
C PHE A 696 -10.64 -24.86 12.90
N ASP A 697 -10.85 -24.94 14.20
CA ASP A 697 -10.46 -26.08 15.01
C ASP A 697 -11.39 -27.31 14.75
N PRO A 698 -11.04 -28.50 15.26
CA PRO A 698 -11.90 -29.68 15.16
C PRO A 698 -13.32 -29.52 15.73
N GLN A 699 -13.52 -28.57 16.65
CA GLN A 699 -14.78 -28.24 17.30
C GLN A 699 -15.63 -27.27 16.45
N GLY A 700 -15.09 -26.78 15.33
CA GLY A 700 -15.76 -25.85 14.43
C GLY A 700 -15.68 -24.38 14.86
N GLN A 701 -14.84 -24.04 15.85
CA GLN A 701 -14.58 -22.66 16.24
C GLN A 701 -13.44 -22.06 15.41
N GLU A 702 -13.61 -20.80 15.01
CA GLU A 702 -12.61 -20.08 14.25
C GLU A 702 -11.41 -19.67 15.13
N ILE A 703 -10.21 -20.07 14.71
CA ILE A 703 -8.95 -19.64 15.33
C ILE A 703 -8.56 -18.26 14.78
N ARG A 704 -9.25 -17.23 15.25
CA ARG A 704 -9.10 -15.84 14.75
C ARG A 704 -7.68 -15.29 14.80
N SER A 705 -6.85 -15.76 15.72
CA SER A 705 -5.45 -15.35 15.85
C SER A 705 -4.56 -15.79 14.68
N LEU A 706 -4.97 -16.82 13.95
CA LEU A 706 -4.22 -17.39 12.83
C LEU A 706 -4.80 -16.99 11.47
N ARG A 707 -5.82 -16.12 11.45
CA ARG A 707 -6.42 -15.60 10.22
C ARG A 707 -5.35 -14.88 9.39
N VAL A 708 -5.26 -15.25 8.12
CA VAL A 708 -4.37 -14.60 7.16
C VAL A 708 -5.19 -13.65 6.31
N VAL A 709 -4.78 -12.39 6.23
CA VAL A 709 -5.35 -11.39 5.32
C VAL A 709 -4.20 -10.80 4.52
N GLY A 710 -4.32 -10.78 3.19
CA GLY A 710 -3.24 -10.39 2.29
C GLY A 710 -2.29 -11.54 1.93
N THR A 711 -1.18 -11.22 1.25
CA THR A 711 -0.20 -12.21 0.78
C THR A 711 0.76 -12.62 1.90
N LYS A 712 1.16 -13.90 1.87
CA LYS A 712 2.17 -14.48 2.76
C LYS A 712 3.13 -15.36 1.98
N THR A 713 4.41 -15.29 2.31
CA THR A 713 5.44 -16.17 1.73
C THR A 713 5.21 -17.62 2.16
N ALA A 714 5.83 -18.58 1.45
CA ALA A 714 5.72 -20.00 1.76
C ALA A 714 6.13 -20.31 3.22
N ASP A 715 7.24 -19.74 3.70
CA ASP A 715 7.75 -19.97 5.05
C ASP A 715 6.84 -19.41 6.14
N GLU A 716 6.34 -18.18 5.95
CA GLU A 716 5.39 -17.54 6.88
C GLU A 716 4.09 -18.35 6.96
N PHE A 717 3.54 -18.72 5.80
CA PHE A 717 2.30 -19.50 5.75
C PHE A 717 2.47 -20.91 6.34
N ALA A 718 3.62 -21.55 6.09
CA ALA A 718 3.96 -22.84 6.68
C ALA A 718 4.08 -22.76 8.22
N ALA A 719 4.57 -21.64 8.77
CA ALA A 719 4.60 -21.41 10.22
C ALA A 719 3.19 -21.28 10.81
N ILE A 720 2.28 -20.58 10.13
CA ILE A 720 0.88 -20.44 10.54
C ILE A 720 0.16 -21.79 10.51
N LEU A 721 0.36 -22.59 9.46
CA LEU A 721 -0.19 -23.94 9.37
C LEU A 721 0.27 -24.84 10.53
N ARG A 722 1.54 -24.72 10.96
CA ARG A 722 2.05 -25.43 12.16
C ARG A 722 1.31 -25.03 13.41
N GLN A 723 1.10 -23.72 13.61
CA GLN A 723 0.40 -23.22 14.79
C GLN A 723 -1.06 -23.69 14.79
N ALA A 724 -1.73 -23.68 13.64
CA ALA A 724 -3.12 -24.13 13.49
C ALA A 724 -3.27 -25.63 13.76
N LEU A 725 -2.28 -26.44 13.40
CA LEU A 725 -2.25 -27.88 13.71
C LEU A 725 -1.89 -28.17 15.17
N ALA A 726 -1.08 -27.33 15.80
CA ALA A 726 -0.67 -27.50 17.19
C ALA A 726 -1.83 -27.26 18.17
N THR A 727 -2.79 -26.39 17.83
CA THR A 727 -4.03 -26.18 18.60
C THR A 727 -4.94 -27.42 18.69
N ARG A 728 -4.64 -28.49 17.95
CA ARG A 728 -5.32 -29.80 18.02
C ARG A 728 -5.11 -30.55 19.35
N GLY A 729 -4.12 -30.14 20.15
CA GLY A 729 -3.61 -30.91 21.29
C GLY A 729 -3.93 -30.40 22.69
N SER A 730 -4.68 -29.30 22.84
CA SER A 730 -5.03 -28.76 24.17
C SER A 730 -6.48 -29.14 24.51
N PRO A 731 -6.71 -30.09 25.44
CA PRO A 731 -8.05 -30.40 25.95
C PRO A 731 -8.68 -29.25 26.73
#